data_AF-A0A0X8X266-F1
#
_entry.id   AF-A0A0X8X266-F1
#
_cell.length_a   1.000
_cell.length_b   1.000
_cell.length_c   1.000
_cell.angle_alpha   90.00
_cell.angle_beta   90.00
_cell.angle_gamma   90.00
#
_symmetry.space_group_name_H-M   'P 1'
#
loop_
_entity.id
_entity.type
_entity.pdbx_description
1 polymer ?
#
loop_
_entity_poly.entity_id
_entity_poly.type
_entity_poly.pdbx_seq_one_letter_code
_entity_poly.pdbx_strand_id
1 'polypeptide(L)'
;MIKNYFKIAWRNIIRHKSYSAINVAGLSVGIASCLLIFIVIQYELSFDTSQPNYKNIYRIITQEVHKDGINNNPGIAAPAVDAFRLSFPQAKVAGLQSSYGSQVTVPGSSGNPATDKKFIENMGVMFIEPQYFDIFKSSWLAGQPSALKAPNMVVIDKSSAVKYFGDWKNAMGKTLKMDNVLTLKVAGIIEDAPSNSDFPLKVLISYLTWKQHPKDYGYQNTWNSVSSNHQVFMLFPSNVTLSTINRQFRTFSDKQFDNNKNAGKKYQVAQPLSTLHFDTQLGGSTLGDHVTSMSTLRTLSFIAVLIIIMASINFINLSTAQSVGRSKEVGIRKVLGSSRPQLIIQVISETAIIVLVAVVLALIIAKVSLPFLKNIASVPDDMGLINTGTLLFLVGITLVVVLLSGLYPALIVSGFKPVLALKNKITAASVGGVPLRRALVVLQFGISQLLIIGTVVAINQMDFVNKADLGFDKSAVLIIPGYTDSVSQRKIDGFKQQLLQNPAVLSASFTSDAPSSDNNSSTNFYFNHSKKDPGFHLYLKIGDADYFKTFGLHFIAGKGFEAADTMRQVVINETLMAKLGIRHPEDALGKTISLGNATWASITGVVKDFKTNSLREVVKPTIIYPQKIYESEVAVKIQTKDLAKTVASVQKLWEDTYPEYAYNGFFLDDNIAKFYKQENQLALVYKIFACIAIFISCLGLYGLVSFMAVQRTKEVGIRKVLGASVSSIVFLFSKEFMVLITISFVIAVPAAWYIMTGWLQNFAYRITMNAWIFIAAIAVSAVIAWVTVGYKAVKAALVNPVRSLKSE
;
A
#
# COMPACT_ATOMS: atom_id res chain seq x y z
N MET A 1 -34.85 -35.75 14.84
CA MET A 1 -34.71 -35.35 13.42
C MET A 1 -33.33 -34.79 13.07
N ILE A 2 -32.78 -33.82 13.82
CA ILE A 2 -31.46 -33.19 13.57
C ILE A 2 -30.31 -34.22 13.47
N LYS A 3 -30.25 -35.20 14.39
CA LYS A 3 -29.27 -36.31 14.37
C LYS A 3 -29.31 -37.13 13.08
N ASN A 4 -30.50 -37.33 12.50
CA ASN A 4 -30.67 -38.07 11.25
C ASN A 4 -30.21 -37.24 10.04
N TYR A 5 -30.52 -35.94 9.97
CA TYR A 5 -30.03 -35.08 8.90
C TYR A 5 -28.51 -35.01 8.87
N PHE A 6 -27.87 -34.90 10.04
CA PHE A 6 -26.40 -34.91 10.15
C PHE A 6 -25.79 -36.25 9.69
N LYS A 7 -26.34 -37.38 10.15
CA LYS A 7 -25.87 -38.73 9.77
C LYS A 7 -26.02 -39.00 8.28
N ILE A 8 -27.11 -38.54 7.67
CA ILE A 8 -27.38 -38.69 6.23
C ILE A 8 -26.40 -37.84 5.41
N ALA A 9 -26.21 -36.57 5.79
CA ALA A 9 -25.28 -35.68 5.12
C ALA A 9 -23.84 -36.20 5.15
N TRP A 10 -23.38 -36.69 6.31
CA TRP A 10 -22.04 -37.27 6.46
C TRP A 10 -21.82 -38.51 5.59
N ARG A 11 -22.78 -39.45 5.57
CA ARG A 11 -22.71 -40.62 4.66
C ARG A 11 -22.69 -40.20 3.20
N ASN A 12 -23.42 -39.15 2.84
CA ASN A 12 -23.48 -38.64 1.47
C ASN A 12 -22.14 -38.06 1.01
N ILE A 13 -21.46 -37.31 1.88
CA ILE A 13 -20.09 -36.79 1.64
C ILE A 13 -19.10 -37.93 1.36
N ILE A 14 -19.14 -38.99 2.18
CA ILE A 14 -18.25 -40.15 2.02
C ILE A 14 -18.55 -40.92 0.72
N ARG A 15 -19.82 -40.97 0.29
CA ARG A 15 -20.24 -41.67 -0.93
C ARG A 15 -19.83 -40.91 -2.20
N HIS A 16 -19.75 -39.58 -2.15
CA HIS A 16 -19.42 -38.72 -3.29
C HIS A 16 -18.12 -37.93 -3.08
N LYS A 17 -17.03 -38.64 -2.74
CA LYS A 17 -15.73 -38.05 -2.36
C LYS A 17 -15.19 -37.01 -3.35
N SER A 18 -15.26 -37.26 -4.66
CA SER A 18 -14.74 -36.32 -5.65
C SER A 18 -15.54 -35.00 -5.69
N TYR A 19 -16.87 -35.09 -5.58
CA TYR A 19 -17.74 -33.90 -5.53
C TYR A 19 -17.49 -33.09 -4.27
N SER A 20 -17.47 -33.77 -3.11
CA SER A 20 -17.22 -33.11 -1.83
C SER A 20 -15.82 -32.52 -1.77
N ALA A 21 -14.79 -33.19 -2.28
CA ALA A 21 -13.43 -32.68 -2.30
C ALA A 21 -13.30 -31.40 -3.16
N ILE A 22 -13.91 -31.36 -4.36
CA ILE A 22 -13.86 -30.17 -5.23
C ILE A 22 -14.56 -28.98 -4.58
N ASN A 23 -15.75 -29.19 -4.02
CA ASN A 23 -16.51 -28.13 -3.36
C ASN A 23 -15.83 -27.63 -2.08
N VAL A 24 -15.34 -28.55 -1.25
CA VAL A 24 -14.60 -28.19 -0.04
C VAL A 24 -13.32 -27.45 -0.39
N ALA A 25 -12.57 -27.87 -1.41
CA ALA A 25 -11.36 -27.16 -1.86
C ALA A 25 -11.68 -25.76 -2.39
N GLY A 26 -12.66 -25.62 -3.29
CA GLY A 26 -13.05 -24.32 -3.84
C GLY A 26 -13.58 -23.35 -2.78
N LEU A 27 -14.46 -23.83 -1.89
CA LEU A 27 -15.00 -23.03 -0.79
C LEU A 27 -13.94 -22.70 0.26
N SER A 28 -13.06 -23.64 0.63
CA SER A 28 -12.02 -23.39 1.64
C SER A 28 -11.03 -22.34 1.17
N VAL A 29 -10.55 -22.41 -0.07
CA VAL A 29 -9.67 -21.38 -0.64
C VAL A 29 -10.40 -20.04 -0.77
N GLY A 30 -11.66 -20.04 -1.23
CA GLY A 30 -12.45 -18.82 -1.33
C GLY A 30 -12.69 -18.14 0.03
N ILE A 31 -13.12 -18.90 1.04
CA ILE A 31 -13.36 -18.41 2.39
C ILE A 31 -12.04 -17.96 3.05
N ALA A 32 -10.95 -18.71 2.88
CA ALA A 32 -9.64 -18.32 3.41
C ALA A 32 -9.17 -16.98 2.81
N SER A 33 -9.35 -16.80 1.50
CA SER A 33 -9.01 -15.55 0.81
C SER A 33 -9.82 -14.38 1.37
N CYS A 34 -11.14 -14.54 1.50
CA CYS A 34 -12.01 -13.51 2.07
C CYS A 34 -11.67 -13.20 3.52
N LEU A 35 -11.29 -14.22 4.31
CA LEU A 35 -10.87 -14.07 5.69
C LEU A 35 -9.59 -13.24 5.81
N LEU A 36 -8.58 -13.55 5.00
CA LEU A 36 -7.32 -12.79 4.98
C LEU A 36 -7.55 -11.34 4.54
N ILE A 37 -8.36 -11.11 3.50
CA ILE A 37 -8.75 -9.75 3.08
C ILE A 37 -9.48 -9.01 4.20
N PHE A 38 -10.40 -9.69 4.89
CA PHE A 38 -11.12 -9.11 6.02
C PHE A 38 -10.17 -8.71 7.15
N ILE A 39 -9.18 -9.55 7.49
CA ILE A 39 -8.17 -9.23 8.50
C ILE A 39 -7.38 -7.97 8.10
N VAL A 40 -6.93 -7.88 6.84
CA VAL A 40 -6.27 -6.66 6.34
C VAL A 40 -7.18 -5.45 6.48
N ILE A 41 -8.41 -5.51 5.96
CA ILE A 41 -9.34 -4.37 6.03
C ILE A 41 -9.63 -3.97 7.48
N GLN A 42 -9.83 -4.95 8.37
CA GLN A 42 -10.09 -4.70 9.77
C GLN A 42 -8.88 -4.02 10.44
N TYR A 43 -7.67 -4.47 10.14
CA TYR A 43 -6.44 -3.86 10.64
C TYR A 43 -6.30 -2.41 10.16
N GLU A 44 -6.41 -2.17 8.86
CA GLU A 44 -6.28 -0.84 8.24
C GLU A 44 -7.38 0.13 8.70
N LEU A 45 -8.61 -0.36 8.93
CA LEU A 45 -9.72 0.45 9.48
C LEU A 45 -9.62 0.68 10.99
N SER A 46 -8.75 -0.05 11.69
CA SER A 46 -8.59 0.07 13.15
C SER A 46 -7.58 1.15 13.56
N PHE A 47 -6.88 1.76 12.60
CA PHE A 47 -5.85 2.78 12.87
C PHE A 47 -6.38 3.95 13.71
N ASP A 48 -5.68 4.23 14.81
CA ASP A 48 -5.96 5.28 15.81
C ASP A 48 -7.35 5.25 16.47
N THR A 49 -8.18 4.24 16.20
CA THR A 49 -9.52 4.10 16.79
C THR A 49 -9.49 3.75 18.29
N SER A 50 -8.34 3.31 18.79
CA SER A 50 -8.10 3.06 20.21
C SER A 50 -8.03 4.33 21.06
N GLN A 51 -7.79 5.49 20.44
CA GLN A 51 -7.71 6.77 21.14
C GLN A 51 -9.09 7.22 21.61
N PRO A 52 -9.23 7.69 22.86
CA PRO A 52 -10.50 8.23 23.34
C PRO A 52 -10.85 9.49 22.55
N ASN A 53 -12.13 9.64 22.20
CA ASN A 53 -12.61 10.79 21.42
C ASN A 53 -11.95 10.95 20.03
N TYR A 54 -11.40 9.88 19.42
CA TYR A 54 -10.73 9.96 18.11
C TYR A 54 -11.56 10.69 17.03
N LYS A 55 -12.90 10.61 17.09
CA LYS A 55 -13.83 11.32 16.18
C LYS A 55 -13.79 12.85 16.30
N ASN A 56 -13.27 13.36 17.41
CA ASN A 56 -13.21 14.77 17.77
C ASN A 56 -11.76 15.30 17.84
N ILE A 57 -10.79 14.46 17.49
CA ILE A 57 -9.39 14.85 17.32
C ILE A 57 -9.19 15.23 15.86
N TYR A 58 -8.57 16.39 15.63
CA TYR A 58 -8.30 16.92 14.31
C TYR A 58 -6.83 17.31 14.20
N ARG A 59 -6.17 16.88 13.11
CA ARG A 59 -4.92 17.47 12.64
C ARG A 59 -5.26 18.77 11.92
N ILE A 60 -4.53 19.84 12.19
CA ILE A 60 -4.69 21.10 11.46
C ILE A 60 -3.67 21.11 10.32
N ILE A 61 -4.14 21.39 9.10
CA ILE A 61 -3.32 21.44 7.89
C ILE A 61 -3.37 22.83 7.27
N THR A 62 -2.28 23.24 6.62
CA THR A 62 -2.20 24.47 5.84
C THR A 62 -2.62 24.18 4.39
N GLN A 63 -3.69 24.81 3.94
CA GLN A 63 -4.15 24.79 2.56
C GLN A 63 -3.76 26.08 1.85
N GLU A 64 -3.03 25.95 0.74
CA GLU A 64 -2.61 27.06 -0.11
C GLU A 64 -3.36 27.00 -1.45
N VAL A 65 -4.07 28.07 -1.77
CA VAL A 65 -4.87 28.20 -3.00
C VAL A 65 -4.15 29.15 -3.95
N HIS A 66 -3.62 28.58 -5.03
CA HIS A 66 -2.95 29.31 -6.11
C HIS A 66 -3.80 29.29 -7.39
N LYS A 67 -3.40 30.05 -8.42
CA LYS A 67 -4.06 30.00 -9.74
C LYS A 67 -3.98 28.61 -10.40
N ASP A 68 -2.89 27.90 -10.12
CA ASP A 68 -2.59 26.58 -10.69
C ASP A 68 -3.26 25.42 -9.92
N GLY A 69 -3.92 25.69 -8.78
CA GLY A 69 -4.62 24.66 -7.99
C GLY A 69 -4.52 24.87 -6.47
N ILE A 70 -5.02 23.86 -5.74
CA ILE A 70 -4.96 23.79 -4.27
C ILE A 70 -3.83 22.85 -3.87
N ASN A 71 -2.93 23.32 -3.01
CA ASN A 71 -1.88 22.52 -2.39
C ASN A 71 -2.19 22.40 -0.89
N ASN A 72 -2.16 21.19 -0.35
CA ASN A 72 -2.33 20.97 1.08
C ASN A 72 -1.00 20.53 1.68
N ASN A 73 -0.64 21.10 2.82
CA ASN A 73 0.58 20.78 3.56
C ASN A 73 0.19 20.45 5.02
N PRO A 74 0.61 19.31 5.58
CA PRO A 74 0.35 18.98 6.98
C PRO A 74 1.05 19.92 7.97
N GLY A 75 2.04 20.67 7.50
CA GLY A 75 2.84 21.59 8.27
C GLY A 75 2.11 22.84 8.72
N ILE A 76 2.43 23.28 9.92
CA ILE A 76 1.88 24.47 10.56
C ILE A 76 3.03 25.39 10.97
N ALA A 77 2.82 26.71 10.93
CA ALA A 77 3.81 27.66 11.42
C ALA A 77 4.00 27.51 12.94
N ALA A 78 5.24 27.56 13.43
CA ALA A 78 5.55 27.40 14.86
C ALA A 78 4.73 28.32 15.83
N PRO A 79 4.53 29.62 15.55
CA PRO A 79 3.71 30.49 16.43
C PRO A 79 2.22 30.12 16.46
N ALA A 80 1.73 29.29 15.53
CA ALA A 80 0.31 28.97 15.45
C ALA A 80 -0.19 28.17 16.65
N VAL A 81 0.66 27.39 17.31
CA VAL A 81 0.27 26.61 18.52
C VAL A 81 -0.27 27.53 19.61
N ASP A 82 0.46 28.59 19.92
CA ASP A 82 0.07 29.55 20.96
C ASP A 82 -1.11 30.42 20.50
N ALA A 83 -1.16 30.78 19.22
CA ALA A 83 -2.30 31.51 18.64
C ALA A 83 -3.61 30.71 18.63
N PHE A 84 -3.53 29.39 18.41
CA PHE A 84 -4.68 28.50 18.47
C PHE A 84 -5.22 28.37 19.89
N ARG A 85 -4.36 28.28 20.90
CA ARG A 85 -4.77 28.25 22.31
C ARG A 85 -5.58 29.50 22.70
N LEU A 86 -5.15 30.66 22.22
CA LEU A 86 -5.84 31.93 22.48
C LEU A 86 -7.16 32.04 21.71
N SER A 87 -7.19 31.57 20.46
CA SER A 87 -8.35 31.75 19.57
C SER A 87 -9.42 30.66 19.74
N PHE A 88 -9.06 29.50 20.29
CA PHE A 88 -9.93 28.34 20.45
C PHE A 88 -9.86 27.79 21.89
N PRO A 89 -10.23 28.58 22.92
CA PRO A 89 -10.15 28.17 24.33
C PRO A 89 -11.02 26.93 24.65
N GLN A 90 -12.03 26.65 23.81
CA GLN A 90 -12.87 25.46 23.92
C GLN A 90 -12.15 24.15 23.51
N ALA A 91 -11.01 24.22 22.84
CA ALA A 91 -10.27 23.06 22.33
C ALA A 91 -8.94 22.88 23.06
N LYS A 92 -8.53 21.63 23.24
CA LYS A 92 -7.15 21.33 23.68
C LYS A 92 -6.22 21.36 22.47
N VAL A 93 -5.01 21.89 22.63
CA VAL A 93 -4.05 22.10 21.54
C VAL A 93 -2.69 21.53 21.92
N ALA A 94 -2.14 20.67 21.07
CA ALA A 94 -0.79 20.14 21.20
C ALA A 94 -0.01 20.33 19.88
N GLY A 95 1.14 21.00 19.97
CA GLY A 95 2.13 21.01 18.90
C GLY A 95 3.06 19.80 19.00
N LEU A 96 3.52 19.31 17.85
CA LEU A 96 4.59 18.34 17.77
C LEU A 96 5.52 18.66 16.60
N GLN A 97 6.80 18.40 16.78
CA GLN A 97 7.83 18.51 15.75
C GLN A 97 8.53 17.17 15.59
N SER A 98 8.50 16.59 14.40
CA SER A 98 9.18 15.33 14.11
C SER A 98 10.63 15.53 13.71
N SER A 99 11.44 14.51 14.02
CA SER A 99 12.79 14.34 13.50
C SER A 99 12.91 12.95 12.89
N TYR A 100 13.42 12.88 11.66
CA TYR A 100 13.59 11.63 10.91
C TYR A 100 15.08 11.36 10.74
N GLY A 101 15.49 10.08 10.85
CA GLY A 101 16.89 9.69 10.69
C GLY A 101 17.82 10.12 11.83
N SER A 102 17.28 10.44 13.01
CA SER A 102 18.09 10.89 14.13
C SER A 102 18.92 9.77 14.75
N GLN A 103 20.15 10.10 15.13
CA GLN A 103 21.02 9.19 15.87
C GLN A 103 20.77 9.33 17.38
N VAL A 104 20.52 8.22 18.04
CA VAL A 104 20.52 8.10 19.50
C VAL A 104 21.80 7.41 19.94
N THR A 105 22.62 8.12 20.71
CA THR A 105 23.88 7.63 21.27
C THR A 105 23.72 7.43 22.77
N VAL A 106 23.98 6.21 23.27
CA VAL A 106 24.09 5.92 24.70
C VAL A 106 25.57 5.98 25.08
N PRO A 107 25.98 6.97 25.91
CA PRO A 107 27.38 7.12 26.29
C PRO A 107 27.93 5.89 27.01
N GLY A 108 29.11 5.43 26.60
CA GLY A 108 29.85 4.36 27.26
C GLY A 108 30.49 4.83 28.58
N SER A 109 30.87 3.87 29.43
CA SER A 109 31.46 4.15 30.76
C SER A 109 32.82 4.85 30.72
N SER A 110 33.49 4.88 29.55
CA SER A 110 34.87 5.37 29.39
C SER A 110 34.98 6.78 28.81
N GLY A 111 33.87 7.40 28.38
CA GLY A 111 33.89 8.70 27.68
C GLY A 111 34.51 8.68 26.28
N ASN A 112 34.94 7.52 25.77
CA ASN A 112 35.42 7.34 24.40
C ASN A 112 34.22 7.11 23.45
N PRO A 113 34.00 7.98 22.44
CA PRO A 113 32.92 7.83 21.45
C PRO A 113 32.92 6.49 20.71
N ALA A 114 34.09 5.84 20.57
CA ALA A 114 34.20 4.51 19.96
C ALA A 114 33.56 3.39 20.81
N THR A 115 33.33 3.64 22.11
CA THR A 115 32.67 2.69 23.03
C THR A 115 31.18 3.00 23.23
N ASP A 116 30.68 4.07 22.62
CA ASP A 116 29.27 4.46 22.71
C ASP A 116 28.40 3.51 21.87
N LYS A 117 27.21 3.20 22.36
CA LYS A 117 26.21 2.46 21.58
C LYS A 117 25.40 3.45 20.76
N LYS A 118 25.41 3.32 19.44
CA LYS A 118 24.72 4.23 18.53
C LYS A 118 23.58 3.51 17.82
N PHE A 119 22.45 4.19 17.72
CA PHE A 119 21.25 3.67 17.08
C PHE A 119 20.68 4.73 16.15
N ILE A 120 20.31 4.34 14.94
CA ILE A 120 19.58 5.23 14.04
C ILE A 120 18.08 4.98 14.19
N GLU A 121 17.35 6.03 14.51
CA GLU A 121 15.89 6.05 14.50
C GLU A 121 15.42 6.78 13.25
N ASN A 122 15.10 6.00 12.21
CA ASN A 122 14.56 6.55 10.97
C ASN A 122 13.25 7.33 11.20
N MET A 123 12.46 6.94 12.19
CA MET A 123 11.14 7.50 12.51
C MET A 123 10.85 7.38 14.01
N GLY A 124 9.92 8.20 14.49
CA GLY A 124 9.40 8.12 15.85
C GLY A 124 10.15 8.94 16.89
N VAL A 125 11.04 9.83 16.45
CA VAL A 125 11.65 10.86 17.29
C VAL A 125 10.83 12.14 17.15
N MET A 126 10.26 12.64 18.24
CA MET A 126 9.36 13.79 18.21
C MET A 126 9.61 14.71 19.41
N PHE A 127 9.61 16.01 19.17
CA PHE A 127 9.52 17.02 20.20
C PHE A 127 8.05 17.30 20.48
N ILE A 128 7.59 17.04 21.71
CA ILE A 128 6.18 17.14 22.09
C ILE A 128 5.99 17.97 23.36
N GLU A 129 4.83 18.62 23.46
CA GLU A 129 4.40 19.30 24.67
C GLU A 129 3.71 18.32 25.63
N PRO A 130 3.74 18.54 26.96
CA PRO A 130 2.97 17.73 27.91
C PRO A 130 1.48 17.62 27.55
N GLN A 131 0.91 18.67 26.95
CA GLN A 131 -0.47 18.75 26.47
C GLN A 131 -0.80 17.74 25.37
N TYR A 132 0.21 17.16 24.72
CA TYR A 132 0.01 16.02 23.81
C TYR A 132 -0.75 14.89 24.52
N PHE A 133 -0.41 14.61 25.78
CA PHE A 133 -1.06 13.56 26.57
C PHE A 133 -2.46 13.92 27.06
N ASP A 134 -2.89 15.18 26.91
CA ASP A 134 -4.27 15.59 27.17
C ASP A 134 -5.22 15.25 26.01
N ILE A 135 -4.65 14.99 24.83
CA ILE A 135 -5.34 14.64 23.57
C ILE A 135 -5.17 13.14 23.31
N PHE A 136 -3.94 12.64 23.32
CA PHE A 136 -3.59 11.24 23.05
C PHE A 136 -3.25 10.52 24.35
N LYS A 137 -3.89 9.39 24.61
CA LYS A 137 -3.59 8.61 25.82
C LYS A 137 -2.48 7.61 25.54
N SER A 138 -1.52 7.57 26.45
CA SER A 138 -0.45 6.55 26.52
C SER A 138 -0.38 5.98 27.93
N SER A 139 -0.05 4.71 28.05
CA SER A 139 0.14 4.04 29.33
C SER A 139 1.55 4.30 29.84
N TRP A 140 1.67 4.93 31.01
CA TRP A 140 2.97 5.24 31.64
C TRP A 140 3.44 4.07 32.51
N LEU A 141 4.65 3.59 32.26
CA LEU A 141 5.33 2.60 33.09
C LEU A 141 6.15 3.26 34.21
N ALA A 142 6.73 4.42 33.92
CA ALA A 142 7.46 5.24 34.88
C ALA A 142 7.40 6.72 34.48
N GLY A 143 7.34 7.62 35.47
CA GLY A 143 7.25 9.07 35.23
C GLY A 143 5.82 9.54 34.94
N GLN A 144 5.69 10.80 34.53
CA GLN A 144 4.40 11.46 34.21
C GLN A 144 4.59 12.50 33.10
N PRO A 145 3.52 12.92 32.38
CA PRO A 145 3.60 13.91 31.30
C PRO A 145 4.29 15.23 31.68
N SER A 146 4.21 15.64 32.95
CA SER A 146 4.85 16.84 33.49
C SER A 146 6.38 16.82 33.34
N ALA A 147 7.00 15.64 33.17
CA ALA A 147 8.43 15.48 32.93
C ALA A 147 8.92 16.25 31.69
N LEU A 148 8.08 16.43 30.67
CA LEU A 148 8.42 17.14 29.43
C LEU A 148 8.29 18.66 29.54
N LYS A 149 7.92 19.21 30.71
CA LYS A 149 7.89 20.67 30.94
C LYS A 149 9.29 21.30 30.98
N ALA A 150 10.29 20.57 31.45
CA ALA A 150 11.67 21.02 31.50
C ALA A 150 12.39 20.70 30.18
N PRO A 151 13.32 21.56 29.72
CA PRO A 151 14.09 21.29 28.50
C PRO A 151 15.05 20.11 28.72
N ASN A 152 15.51 19.50 27.62
CA ASN A 152 16.45 18.37 27.62
C ASN A 152 15.94 17.10 28.34
N MET A 153 14.63 16.99 28.54
CA MET A 153 13.98 15.81 29.08
C MET A 153 13.43 14.95 27.94
N VAL A 154 13.54 13.62 28.10
CA VAL A 154 13.05 12.65 27.11
C VAL A 154 12.22 11.56 27.79
N VAL A 155 11.14 11.17 27.12
CA VAL A 155 10.31 10.01 27.44
C VAL A 155 10.50 9.02 26.30
N ILE A 156 10.76 7.76 26.62
CA ILE A 156 10.99 6.70 25.62
C ILE A 156 9.98 5.58 25.78
N ASP A 157 9.65 4.88 24.71
CA ASP A 157 8.85 3.65 24.81
C ASP A 157 9.68 2.51 25.43
N LYS A 158 8.98 1.46 25.82
CA LYS A 158 9.56 0.29 26.48
C LYS A 158 10.53 -0.44 25.55
N SER A 159 10.18 -0.60 24.29
CA SER A 159 11.03 -1.23 23.27
C SER A 159 12.34 -0.44 23.06
N SER A 160 12.30 0.89 22.97
CA SER A 160 13.51 1.72 22.88
C SER A 160 14.32 1.70 24.17
N ALA A 161 13.66 1.70 25.34
CA ALA A 161 14.35 1.58 26.62
C ALA A 161 15.13 0.25 26.75
N VAL A 162 14.53 -0.87 26.32
CA VAL A 162 15.22 -2.17 26.25
C VAL A 162 16.33 -2.14 25.20
N LYS A 163 16.10 -1.57 24.01
CA LYS A 163 17.11 -1.43 22.95
C LYS A 163 18.36 -0.66 23.43
N TYR A 164 18.16 0.42 24.16
CA TYR A 164 19.23 1.33 24.58
C TYR A 164 19.94 0.87 25.85
N PHE A 165 19.20 0.39 26.85
CA PHE A 165 19.70 0.11 28.20
C PHE A 165 19.63 -1.36 28.61
N GLY A 166 19.15 -2.25 27.73
CA GLY A 166 19.01 -3.70 27.97
C GLY A 166 17.76 -4.08 28.78
N ASP A 167 17.31 -3.22 29.69
CA ASP A 167 16.06 -3.35 30.44
C ASP A 167 15.44 -1.95 30.62
N TRP A 168 14.13 -1.85 30.40
CA TRP A 168 13.39 -0.60 30.58
C TRP A 168 13.45 -0.11 32.04
N LYS A 169 13.51 -1.00 33.03
CA LYS A 169 13.60 -0.61 34.45
C LYS A 169 14.87 0.19 34.78
N ASN A 170 15.93 -0.01 33.99
CA ASN A 170 17.23 0.63 34.20
C ASN A 170 17.39 1.96 33.44
N ALA A 171 16.44 2.31 32.58
CA ALA A 171 16.54 3.48 31.71
C ALA A 171 16.27 4.80 32.44
N MET A 172 15.45 4.81 33.49
CA MET A 172 15.08 6.02 34.22
C MET A 172 16.30 6.77 34.77
N GLY A 173 16.36 8.07 34.51
CA GLY A 173 17.42 8.96 34.97
C GLY A 173 18.75 8.85 34.21
N LYS A 174 18.89 7.88 33.30
CA LYS A 174 20.04 7.77 32.40
C LYS A 174 20.04 8.88 31.36
N THR A 175 21.19 9.11 30.76
CA THR A 175 21.37 10.08 29.69
C THR A 175 21.56 9.40 28.35
N LEU A 176 21.07 10.06 27.31
CA LEU A 176 21.32 9.72 25.91
C LEU A 176 21.65 11.01 25.16
N LYS A 177 22.40 10.90 24.05
CA LYS A 177 22.65 12.02 23.15
C LYS A 177 21.85 11.82 21.87
N MET A 178 21.24 12.88 21.36
CA MET A 178 20.58 12.89 20.05
C MET A 178 21.42 13.71 19.07
N ASP A 179 21.70 13.12 17.91
CA ASP A 179 22.50 13.68 16.80
C ASP A 179 23.89 14.19 17.24
N ASN A 180 24.38 13.70 18.38
CA ASN A 180 25.55 14.19 19.11
C ASN A 180 25.51 15.68 19.52
N VAL A 181 24.35 16.35 19.35
CA VAL A 181 24.13 17.75 19.72
C VAL A 181 23.40 17.86 21.06
N LEU A 182 22.26 17.19 21.19
CA LEU A 182 21.43 17.28 22.39
C LEU A 182 21.83 16.23 23.41
N THR A 183 22.07 16.63 24.66
CA THR A 183 22.17 15.69 25.78
C THR A 183 20.83 15.66 26.51
N LEU A 184 20.19 14.50 26.51
CA LEU A 184 18.85 14.28 27.02
C LEU A 184 18.87 13.36 28.23
N LYS A 185 18.01 13.63 29.22
CA LYS A 185 17.83 12.79 30.41
C LYS A 185 16.48 12.07 30.36
N VAL A 186 16.51 10.75 30.51
CA VAL A 186 15.30 9.91 30.53
C VAL A 186 14.50 10.22 31.78
N ALA A 187 13.29 10.74 31.57
CA ALA A 187 12.40 11.25 32.60
C ALA A 187 11.05 10.51 32.66
N GLY A 188 10.81 9.60 31.72
CA GLY A 188 9.66 8.72 31.74
C GLY A 188 9.77 7.60 30.72
N ILE A 189 8.96 6.57 30.94
CA ILE A 189 8.85 5.40 30.09
C ILE A 189 7.36 5.12 29.87
N ILE A 190 6.98 4.94 28.61
CA ILE A 190 5.63 4.57 28.21
C ILE A 190 5.61 3.16 27.61
N GLU A 191 4.44 2.51 27.62
CA GLU A 191 4.23 1.30 26.81
C GLU A 191 4.31 1.62 25.31
N ASP A 192 4.67 0.61 24.53
CA ASP A 192 4.80 0.74 23.08
C ASP A 192 3.46 1.11 22.44
N ALA A 193 3.52 1.96 21.41
CA ALA A 193 2.33 2.30 20.65
C ALA A 193 1.73 1.03 20.00
N PRO A 194 0.39 0.89 19.96
CA PRO A 194 -0.24 -0.19 19.21
C PRO A 194 0.23 -0.21 17.76
N SER A 195 0.35 -1.41 17.19
CA SER A 195 0.77 -1.60 15.79
C SER A 195 -0.19 -0.99 14.76
N ASN A 196 -1.40 -0.62 15.15
CA ASN A 196 -2.40 0.08 14.36
C ASN A 196 -2.50 1.56 14.79
N SER A 197 -1.37 2.25 14.90
CA SER A 197 -1.34 3.69 15.16
C SER A 197 -0.44 4.41 14.17
N ASP A 198 -0.87 5.59 13.72
CA ASP A 198 -0.06 6.43 12.83
C ASP A 198 1.07 7.17 13.58
N PHE A 199 1.24 6.92 14.88
CA PHE A 199 2.19 7.59 15.77
C PHE A 199 3.20 6.59 16.37
N PRO A 200 4.39 6.40 15.77
CA PRO A 200 5.45 5.58 16.35
C PRO A 200 6.14 6.36 17.48
N LEU A 201 5.62 6.28 18.70
CA LEU A 201 6.09 7.06 19.85
C LEU A 201 7.36 6.50 20.49
N LYS A 202 8.51 6.53 19.80
CA LYS A 202 9.75 5.93 20.31
C LYS A 202 10.53 6.83 21.26
N VAL A 203 10.86 8.04 20.82
CA VAL A 203 11.71 9.00 21.57
C VAL A 203 11.04 10.36 21.57
N LEU A 204 10.45 10.71 22.72
CA LEU A 204 9.61 11.89 22.90
C LEU A 204 10.35 12.93 23.73
N ILE A 205 10.76 14.03 23.11
CA ILE A 205 11.62 15.04 23.70
C ILE A 205 10.77 16.26 24.10
N SER A 206 11.16 16.98 25.14
CA SER A 206 10.48 18.22 25.50
C SER A 206 10.48 19.21 24.33
N TYR A 207 9.30 19.70 23.94
CA TYR A 207 9.11 20.74 22.93
C TYR A 207 9.88 22.03 23.21
N LEU A 208 10.15 22.35 24.48
CA LEU A 208 10.97 23.51 24.83
C LEU A 208 12.42 23.35 24.34
N THR A 209 12.93 22.12 24.31
CA THR A 209 14.26 21.78 23.76
C THR A 209 14.36 22.20 22.31
N TRP A 210 13.32 21.94 21.51
CA TRP A 210 13.26 22.36 20.10
C TRP A 210 13.33 23.89 19.97
N LYS A 211 12.53 24.62 20.76
CA LYS A 211 12.56 26.10 20.78
C LYS A 211 13.93 26.67 21.16
N GLN A 212 14.69 25.97 22.01
CA GLN A 212 16.02 26.37 22.46
C GLN A 212 17.15 26.04 21.48
N HIS A 213 16.90 25.18 20.48
CA HIS A 213 17.90 24.76 19.48
C HIS A 213 17.44 25.07 18.05
N PRO A 214 17.20 26.35 17.71
CA PRO A 214 16.62 26.73 16.44
C PRO A 214 17.50 26.44 15.21
N LYS A 215 18.83 26.43 15.39
CA LYS A 215 19.77 26.16 14.29
C LYS A 215 19.83 24.69 13.92
N ASP A 216 19.76 23.81 14.92
CA ASP A 216 19.92 22.37 14.74
C ASP A 216 18.63 21.70 14.26
N TYR A 217 17.48 22.20 14.71
CA TYR A 217 16.16 21.60 14.45
C TYR A 217 15.16 22.54 13.78
N GLY A 218 15.63 23.65 13.22
CA GLY A 218 14.84 24.50 12.31
C GLY A 218 13.68 25.27 12.97
N TYR A 219 13.73 25.55 14.28
CA TYR A 219 12.71 26.39 14.91
C TYR A 219 12.77 27.82 14.38
N GLN A 220 11.67 28.28 13.79
CA GLN A 220 11.49 29.66 13.34
C GLN A 220 10.20 30.23 13.89
N ASN A 221 10.29 31.29 14.69
CA ASN A 221 9.12 31.96 15.25
C ASN A 221 8.48 32.93 14.23
N THR A 222 7.99 32.39 13.10
CA THR A 222 7.41 33.16 11.99
C THR A 222 6.22 32.45 11.38
N TRP A 223 5.27 33.23 10.84
CA TRP A 223 4.11 32.74 10.10
C TRP A 223 4.43 32.40 8.63
N ASN A 224 5.59 32.83 8.14
CA ASN A 224 5.96 32.68 6.73
C ASN A 224 6.61 31.33 6.39
N SER A 225 6.89 30.50 7.39
CA SER A 225 7.57 29.22 7.24
C SER A 225 6.68 28.10 7.77
N VAL A 226 6.49 27.07 6.95
CA VAL A 226 5.75 25.86 7.30
C VAL A 226 6.62 24.66 7.00
N SER A 227 6.65 23.69 7.92
CA SER A 227 7.36 22.42 7.76
C SER A 227 6.41 21.29 8.04
N SER A 228 6.36 20.27 7.17
CA SER A 228 5.56 19.06 7.36
C SER A 228 5.92 18.29 8.64
N ASN A 229 7.11 18.54 9.18
CA ASN A 229 7.57 17.99 10.45
C ASN A 229 6.87 18.64 11.65
N HIS A 230 6.45 19.91 11.54
CA HIS A 230 5.74 20.61 12.60
C HIS A 230 4.23 20.52 12.39
N GLN A 231 3.56 19.67 13.18
CA GLN A 231 2.12 19.42 13.08
C GLN A 231 1.41 19.84 14.36
N VAL A 232 0.13 20.19 14.24
CA VAL A 232 -0.71 20.55 15.39
C VAL A 232 -1.96 19.69 15.41
N PHE A 233 -2.25 19.16 16.61
CA PHE A 233 -3.44 18.38 16.88
C PHE A 233 -4.32 19.10 17.88
N MET A 234 -5.62 19.08 17.62
CA MET A 234 -6.62 19.72 18.45
C MET A 234 -7.76 18.76 18.79
N LEU A 235 -8.15 18.74 20.06
CA LEU A 235 -9.33 18.02 20.54
C LEU A 235 -10.46 19.03 20.80
N PHE A 236 -11.54 18.92 20.03
CA PHE A 236 -12.73 19.75 20.20
C PHE A 236 -13.81 19.04 21.02
N PRO A 237 -14.70 19.78 21.70
CA PRO A 237 -15.86 19.20 22.36
C PRO A 237 -16.82 18.53 21.37
N SER A 238 -17.56 17.50 21.83
CA SER A 238 -18.39 16.65 20.96
C SER A 238 -19.55 17.36 20.25
N ASN A 239 -19.93 18.55 20.72
CA ASN A 239 -20.99 19.36 20.14
C ASN A 239 -20.53 20.26 18.96
N VAL A 240 -19.23 20.34 18.68
CA VAL A 240 -18.70 21.19 17.60
C VAL A 240 -18.55 20.36 16.32
N THR A 241 -19.24 20.79 15.26
CA THR A 241 -19.17 20.12 13.95
C THR A 241 -17.94 20.57 13.15
N LEU A 242 -17.42 19.70 12.27
CA LEU A 242 -16.31 20.01 11.37
C LEU A 242 -16.55 21.26 10.51
N SER A 243 -17.79 21.48 10.07
CA SER A 243 -18.15 22.68 9.28
C SER A 243 -18.03 23.97 10.09
N THR A 244 -18.34 23.92 11.39
CA THR A 244 -18.17 25.05 12.32
C THR A 244 -16.68 25.31 12.57
N ILE A 245 -15.90 24.26 12.82
CA ILE A 245 -14.44 24.33 13.01
C ILE A 245 -13.78 24.99 11.78
N ASN A 246 -14.06 24.49 10.59
CA ASN A 246 -13.49 25.03 9.36
C ASN A 246 -13.92 26.48 9.07
N ARG A 247 -15.13 26.89 9.49
CA ARG A 247 -15.55 28.29 9.39
C ARG A 247 -14.74 29.18 10.33
N GLN A 248 -14.53 28.76 11.58
CA GLN A 248 -13.72 29.49 12.55
C GLN A 248 -12.25 29.58 12.08
N PHE A 249 -11.69 28.50 11.51
CA PHE A 249 -10.34 28.54 10.94
C PHE A 249 -10.21 29.46 9.74
N ARG A 250 -11.25 29.61 8.89
CA ARG A 250 -11.24 30.62 7.82
C ARG A 250 -11.13 32.03 8.40
N THR A 251 -11.98 32.38 9.37
CA THR A 251 -11.91 33.69 10.05
C THR A 251 -10.57 33.91 10.74
N PHE A 252 -10.00 32.88 11.36
CA PHE A 252 -8.67 32.93 11.96
C PHE A 252 -7.59 33.20 10.91
N SER A 253 -7.62 32.46 9.79
CA SER A 253 -6.64 32.54 8.72
C SER A 253 -6.66 33.91 8.04
N ASP A 254 -7.83 34.49 7.81
CA ASP A 254 -7.96 35.84 7.22
C ASP A 254 -7.41 36.94 8.13
N LYS A 255 -7.30 36.70 9.44
CA LYS A 255 -6.65 37.62 10.39
C LYS A 255 -5.13 37.45 10.44
N GLN A 256 -4.63 36.23 10.25
CA GLN A 256 -3.19 35.92 10.37
C GLN A 256 -2.44 36.07 9.05
N PHE A 257 -3.07 35.72 7.93
CA PHE A 257 -2.46 35.75 6.60
C PHE A 257 -3.00 36.93 5.79
N ASP A 258 -2.11 37.64 5.10
CA ASP A 258 -2.47 38.68 4.15
C ASP A 258 -2.95 38.07 2.83
N ASN A 259 -4.16 37.49 2.86
CA ASN A 259 -4.82 36.82 1.74
C ASN A 259 -5.25 37.79 0.60
N ASN A 260 -4.94 39.09 0.75
CA ASN A 260 -5.21 40.13 -0.25
C ASN A 260 -4.04 40.34 -1.23
N LYS A 261 -2.87 39.73 -0.99
CA LYS A 261 -1.75 39.73 -1.94
C LYS A 261 -1.95 38.68 -3.04
N ASN A 262 -1.58 39.02 -4.28
CA ASN A 262 -1.72 38.19 -5.49
C ASN A 262 -0.88 36.88 -5.51
N ALA A 263 -0.29 36.47 -4.39
CA ALA A 263 0.66 35.36 -4.27
C ALA A 263 0.04 34.03 -3.77
N GLY A 264 -1.29 33.93 -3.71
CA GLY A 264 -2.03 32.75 -3.24
C GLY A 264 -2.63 32.97 -1.85
N LYS A 265 -3.74 32.29 -1.56
CA LYS A 265 -4.45 32.39 -0.26
C LYS A 265 -4.09 31.22 0.63
N LYS A 266 -3.82 31.47 1.91
CA LYS A 266 -3.52 30.44 2.90
C LYS A 266 -4.66 30.30 3.91
N TYR A 267 -5.08 29.07 4.14
CA TYR A 267 -6.14 28.71 5.07
C TYR A 267 -5.73 27.56 5.94
N GLN A 268 -6.11 27.61 7.21
CA GLN A 268 -6.07 26.46 8.10
C GLN A 268 -7.33 25.63 7.93
N VAL A 269 -7.18 24.31 7.85
CA VAL A 269 -8.28 23.36 7.68
C VAL A 269 -8.12 22.21 8.66
N ALA A 270 -9.23 21.78 9.27
CA ALA A 270 -9.24 20.63 10.16
C ALA A 270 -9.40 19.33 9.36
N GLN A 271 -8.48 18.39 9.58
CA GLN A 271 -8.52 17.02 9.10
C GLN A 271 -8.85 16.07 10.26
N PRO A 272 -9.95 15.31 10.21
CA PRO A 272 -10.28 14.33 11.25
C PRO A 272 -9.21 13.24 11.37
N LEU A 273 -8.90 12.84 12.61
CA LEU A 273 -7.95 11.76 12.88
C LEU A 273 -8.32 10.45 12.14
N SER A 274 -9.61 10.13 12.06
CA SER A 274 -10.12 8.94 11.35
C SER A 274 -9.84 8.92 9.83
N THR A 275 -9.36 10.02 9.26
CA THR A 275 -9.00 10.12 7.83
C THR A 275 -7.51 10.17 7.60
N LEU A 276 -6.71 10.33 8.66
CA LEU A 276 -5.27 10.58 8.59
C LEU A 276 -4.54 9.40 7.91
N HIS A 277 -4.81 8.18 8.34
CA HIS A 277 -4.28 6.95 7.74
C HIS A 277 -4.59 6.77 6.24
N PHE A 278 -5.70 7.34 5.77
CA PHE A 278 -6.21 7.10 4.41
C PHE A 278 -5.85 8.20 3.41
N ASP A 279 -5.22 9.28 3.85
CA ASP A 279 -4.90 10.43 3.02
C ASP A 279 -3.52 10.28 2.36
N THR A 280 -3.53 9.77 1.13
CA THR A 280 -2.33 9.59 0.31
C THR A 280 -1.87 10.88 -0.39
N GLN A 281 -2.69 11.95 -0.42
CA GLN A 281 -2.36 13.19 -1.13
C GLN A 281 -1.44 14.10 -0.33
N LEU A 282 -1.54 14.04 1.00
CA LEU A 282 -0.60 14.69 1.91
C LEU A 282 0.75 13.93 2.01
N GLY A 283 0.92 12.86 1.21
CA GLY A 283 2.19 12.22 0.85
C GLY A 283 3.05 11.80 2.04
N GLY A 284 2.92 10.55 2.52
CA GLY A 284 3.84 9.96 3.52
C GLY A 284 3.96 10.72 4.85
N SER A 285 3.18 11.78 5.05
CA SER A 285 3.28 12.69 6.18
C SER A 285 2.46 12.23 7.39
N THR A 286 2.16 10.94 7.44
CA THR A 286 1.89 10.29 8.71
C THR A 286 3.20 10.24 9.49
N LEU A 287 3.10 10.34 10.81
CA LEU A 287 4.28 10.21 11.66
C LEU A 287 4.83 8.77 11.60
N GLY A 288 4.00 7.82 11.16
CA GLY A 288 4.28 6.41 10.89
C GLY A 288 4.67 6.08 9.46
N ASP A 289 5.02 4.81 9.27
CA ASP A 289 5.68 4.23 8.09
C ASP A 289 4.73 3.63 7.04
N HIS A 290 3.41 3.71 7.29
CA HIS A 290 2.40 3.04 6.48
C HIS A 290 1.13 3.88 6.35
N VAL A 291 0.65 4.03 5.11
CA VAL A 291 -0.64 4.65 4.76
C VAL A 291 -1.36 3.83 3.72
N THR A 292 -2.68 3.75 3.80
CA THR A 292 -3.48 2.99 2.83
C THR A 292 -4.60 3.82 2.22
N SER A 293 -4.69 3.89 0.89
CA SER A 293 -5.83 4.58 0.27
C SER A 293 -7.16 3.86 0.54
N MET A 294 -8.22 4.62 0.81
CA MET A 294 -9.58 4.05 0.94
C MET A 294 -10.04 3.38 -0.36
N SER A 295 -9.52 3.82 -1.51
CA SER A 295 -9.71 3.17 -2.81
C SER A 295 -9.17 1.74 -2.81
N THR A 296 -7.97 1.54 -2.27
CA THR A 296 -7.34 0.21 -2.16
C THR A 296 -8.21 -0.74 -1.34
N LEU A 297 -8.70 -0.31 -0.17
CA LEU A 297 -9.57 -1.11 0.69
C LEU A 297 -10.90 -1.46 0.03
N ARG A 298 -11.49 -0.52 -0.73
CA ARG A 298 -12.71 -0.78 -1.53
C ARG A 298 -12.44 -1.82 -2.61
N THR A 299 -11.29 -1.77 -3.28
CA THR A 299 -10.93 -2.77 -4.29
C THR A 299 -10.71 -4.15 -3.68
N LEU A 300 -10.01 -4.23 -2.53
CA LEU A 300 -9.85 -5.50 -1.80
C LEU A 300 -11.21 -6.09 -1.39
N SER A 301 -12.09 -5.24 -0.86
CA SER A 301 -13.46 -5.64 -0.51
C SER A 301 -14.22 -6.17 -1.73
N PHE A 302 -14.11 -5.48 -2.87
CA PHE A 302 -14.74 -5.89 -4.12
C PHE A 302 -14.20 -7.26 -4.59
N ILE A 303 -12.88 -7.47 -4.54
CA ILE A 303 -12.27 -8.76 -4.89
C ILE A 303 -12.74 -9.89 -3.98
N ALA A 304 -12.83 -9.65 -2.66
CA ALA A 304 -13.35 -10.64 -1.72
C ALA A 304 -14.78 -11.08 -2.09
N VAL A 305 -15.64 -10.11 -2.43
CA VAL A 305 -17.01 -10.39 -2.88
C VAL A 305 -17.02 -11.20 -4.18
N LEU A 306 -16.18 -10.86 -5.16
CA LEU A 306 -16.07 -11.61 -6.40
C LEU A 306 -15.61 -13.06 -6.18
N ILE A 307 -14.64 -13.28 -5.29
CA ILE A 307 -14.13 -14.62 -4.95
C ILE A 307 -15.22 -15.48 -4.30
N ILE A 308 -15.96 -14.94 -3.33
CA ILE A 308 -17.01 -15.73 -2.66
C ILE A 308 -18.18 -16.04 -3.60
N ILE A 309 -18.52 -15.11 -4.50
CA ILE A 309 -19.52 -15.33 -5.55
C ILE A 309 -19.05 -16.44 -6.48
N MET A 310 -17.80 -16.41 -6.97
CA MET A 310 -17.26 -17.48 -7.82
C MET A 310 -17.26 -18.84 -7.12
N ALA A 311 -16.85 -18.90 -5.86
CA ALA A 311 -16.84 -20.15 -5.09
C ALA A 311 -18.26 -20.70 -4.89
N SER A 312 -19.24 -19.82 -4.64
CA SER A 312 -20.65 -20.18 -4.51
C SER A 312 -21.25 -20.64 -5.85
N ILE A 313 -20.96 -19.94 -6.94
CA ILE A 313 -21.38 -20.33 -8.30
C ILE A 313 -20.83 -21.69 -8.68
N ASN A 314 -19.56 -21.94 -8.37
CA ASN A 314 -18.96 -23.25 -8.58
C ASN A 314 -19.74 -24.34 -7.84
N PHE A 315 -20.04 -24.13 -6.55
CA PHE A 315 -20.85 -25.05 -5.77
C PHE A 315 -22.24 -25.26 -6.37
N ILE A 316 -22.93 -24.19 -6.74
CA ILE A 316 -24.26 -24.23 -7.37
C ILE A 316 -24.22 -25.08 -8.64
N ASN A 317 -23.25 -24.84 -9.51
CA ASN A 317 -23.10 -25.52 -10.78
C ASN A 317 -22.88 -27.03 -10.58
N LEU A 318 -22.02 -27.42 -9.65
CA LEU A 318 -21.74 -28.82 -9.34
C LEU A 318 -22.91 -29.51 -8.63
N SER A 319 -23.52 -28.84 -7.65
CA SER A 319 -24.64 -29.37 -6.85
C SER A 319 -25.88 -29.58 -7.70
N THR A 320 -26.15 -28.64 -8.60
CA THR A 320 -27.26 -28.75 -9.58
C THR A 320 -27.05 -29.93 -10.53
N ALA A 321 -25.82 -30.12 -11.01
CA ALA A 321 -25.47 -31.26 -11.85
C ALA A 321 -25.69 -32.59 -11.10
N GLN A 322 -25.16 -32.71 -9.87
CA GLN A 322 -25.32 -33.91 -9.05
C GLN A 322 -26.78 -34.23 -8.68
N SER A 323 -27.61 -33.20 -8.50
CA SER A 323 -29.02 -33.34 -8.13
C SER A 323 -29.83 -34.20 -9.10
N VAL A 324 -29.43 -34.26 -10.38
CA VAL A 324 -30.03 -35.14 -11.40
C VAL A 324 -29.82 -36.62 -11.06
N GLY A 325 -28.62 -37.00 -10.61
CA GLY A 325 -28.31 -38.38 -10.20
C GLY A 325 -29.05 -38.83 -8.94
N ARG A 326 -29.54 -37.87 -8.14
CA ARG A 326 -30.33 -38.11 -6.92
C ARG A 326 -31.85 -38.00 -7.15
N SER A 327 -32.28 -37.75 -8.38
CA SER A 327 -33.69 -37.52 -8.71
C SER A 327 -34.60 -38.70 -8.31
N LYS A 328 -34.17 -39.94 -8.53
CA LYS A 328 -34.92 -41.16 -8.16
C LYS A 328 -35.11 -41.31 -6.64
N GLU A 329 -34.07 -41.01 -5.84
CA GLU A 329 -34.13 -41.03 -4.38
C GLU A 329 -35.17 -40.02 -3.85
N VAL A 330 -35.13 -38.80 -4.38
CA VAL A 330 -36.03 -37.70 -3.99
C VAL A 330 -37.47 -37.98 -4.47
N GLY A 331 -37.63 -38.58 -5.64
CA GLY A 331 -38.91 -39.04 -6.17
C GLY A 331 -39.58 -40.06 -5.25
N ILE A 332 -38.84 -41.08 -4.80
CA ILE A 332 -39.34 -42.09 -3.85
C ILE A 332 -39.74 -41.43 -2.52
N ARG A 333 -38.93 -40.52 -1.98
CA ARG A 333 -39.26 -39.83 -0.72
C ARG A 333 -40.52 -38.97 -0.79
N LYS A 334 -40.78 -38.30 -1.91
CA LYS A 334 -42.03 -37.54 -2.11
C LYS A 334 -43.24 -38.45 -2.18
N VAL A 335 -43.12 -39.62 -2.81
CA VAL A 335 -44.19 -40.63 -2.83
C VAL A 335 -44.44 -41.16 -1.42
N LEU A 336 -43.39 -41.30 -0.61
CA LEU A 336 -43.47 -41.68 0.81
C LEU A 336 -43.88 -40.52 1.75
N GLY A 337 -44.38 -39.39 1.23
CA GLY A 337 -44.97 -38.31 2.04
C GLY A 337 -44.02 -37.18 2.49
N SER A 338 -42.78 -37.12 1.98
CA SER A 338 -41.88 -35.99 2.32
C SER A 338 -42.39 -34.66 1.74
N SER A 339 -42.54 -33.64 2.58
CA SER A 339 -43.00 -32.31 2.16
C SER A 339 -41.89 -31.48 1.50
N ARG A 340 -42.24 -30.48 0.68
CA ARG A 340 -41.24 -29.59 0.03
C ARG A 340 -40.30 -28.90 1.04
N PRO A 341 -40.78 -28.34 2.17
CA PRO A 341 -39.90 -27.73 3.17
C PRO A 341 -38.90 -28.72 3.79
N GLN A 342 -39.30 -29.97 4.02
CA GLN A 342 -38.41 -31.00 4.57
C GLN A 342 -37.24 -31.29 3.63
N LEU A 343 -37.49 -31.34 2.31
CA LEU A 343 -36.44 -31.52 1.31
C LEU A 343 -35.51 -30.31 1.21
N ILE A 344 -36.04 -29.09 1.34
CA ILE A 344 -35.24 -27.87 1.34
C ILE A 344 -34.32 -27.85 2.56
N ILE A 345 -34.86 -28.08 3.76
CA ILE A 345 -34.07 -28.13 5.01
C ILE A 345 -33.00 -29.22 4.93
N GLN A 346 -33.30 -30.38 4.34
CA GLN A 346 -32.32 -31.43 4.15
C GLN A 346 -31.14 -30.96 3.28
N VAL A 347 -31.40 -30.38 2.10
CA VAL A 347 -30.34 -29.92 1.19
C VAL A 347 -29.52 -28.77 1.79
N ILE A 348 -30.19 -27.85 2.50
CA ILE A 348 -29.51 -26.78 3.23
C ILE A 348 -28.61 -27.35 4.34
N SER A 349 -29.08 -28.36 5.08
CA SER A 349 -28.29 -29.02 6.12
C SER A 349 -27.08 -29.76 5.55
N GLU A 350 -27.25 -30.44 4.39
CA GLU A 350 -26.13 -31.07 3.68
C GLU A 350 -25.10 -30.04 3.22
N THR A 351 -25.56 -28.91 2.68
CA THR A 351 -24.70 -27.79 2.25
C THR A 351 -23.97 -27.17 3.45
N ALA A 352 -24.67 -26.95 4.56
CA ALA A 352 -24.10 -26.39 5.78
C ALA A 352 -22.93 -27.22 6.32
N ILE A 353 -23.05 -28.55 6.31
CA ILE A 353 -21.95 -29.43 6.76
C ILE A 353 -20.73 -29.32 5.84
N ILE A 354 -20.93 -29.26 4.53
CA ILE A 354 -19.83 -29.07 3.57
C ILE A 354 -19.14 -27.71 3.79
N VAL A 355 -19.93 -26.65 3.97
CA VAL A 355 -19.40 -25.31 4.24
C VAL A 355 -18.65 -25.27 5.57
N LEU A 356 -19.16 -25.90 6.64
CA LEU A 356 -18.46 -25.96 7.93
C LEU A 356 -17.11 -26.67 7.83
N VAL A 357 -17.03 -27.78 7.09
CA VAL A 357 -15.74 -28.44 6.81
C VAL A 357 -14.80 -27.52 6.02
N ALA A 358 -15.34 -26.80 5.04
CA ALA A 358 -14.57 -25.82 4.26
C ALA A 358 -14.08 -24.64 5.13
N VAL A 359 -14.87 -24.18 6.10
CA VAL A 359 -14.49 -23.12 7.07
C VAL A 359 -13.35 -23.57 7.97
N VAL A 360 -13.41 -24.81 8.49
CA VAL A 360 -12.31 -25.36 9.30
C VAL A 360 -11.01 -25.44 8.50
N LEU A 361 -11.08 -25.92 7.25
CA LEU A 361 -9.92 -25.93 6.36
C LEU A 361 -9.47 -24.51 5.99
N ALA A 362 -10.40 -23.58 5.78
CA ALA A 362 -10.09 -22.18 5.50
C ALA A 362 -9.31 -21.53 6.65
N LEU A 363 -9.67 -21.84 7.91
CA LEU A 363 -8.91 -21.40 9.09
C LEU A 363 -7.48 -21.93 9.11
N ILE A 364 -7.28 -23.21 8.73
CA ILE A 364 -5.93 -23.79 8.63
C ILE A 364 -5.13 -23.09 7.53
N ILE A 365 -5.72 -22.91 6.35
CA ILE A 365 -5.08 -22.20 5.23
C ILE A 365 -4.74 -20.77 5.65
N ALA A 366 -5.67 -20.05 6.26
CA ALA A 366 -5.44 -18.69 6.73
C ALA A 366 -4.33 -18.61 7.79
N LYS A 367 -4.27 -19.58 8.72
CA LYS A 367 -3.19 -19.68 9.71
C LYS A 367 -1.81 -19.90 9.10
N VAL A 368 -1.71 -20.76 8.09
CA VAL A 368 -0.46 -20.99 7.36
C VAL A 368 -0.07 -19.78 6.52
N SER A 369 -1.06 -19.09 5.95
CA SER A 369 -0.83 -17.92 5.08
C SER A 369 -0.59 -16.61 5.83
N LEU A 370 -1.01 -16.50 7.10
CA LEU A 370 -0.93 -15.25 7.88
C LEU A 370 0.50 -14.68 7.99
N PRO A 371 1.57 -15.47 8.26
CA PRO A 371 2.92 -14.94 8.33
C PRO A 371 3.46 -14.39 7.00
N PHE A 372 2.83 -14.76 5.88
CA PHE A 372 3.17 -14.21 4.56
C PHE A 372 2.46 -12.89 4.28
N LEU A 373 1.42 -12.57 5.07
CA LEU A 373 0.63 -11.36 4.90
C LEU A 373 1.48 -10.11 5.11
N LYS A 374 2.47 -10.10 6.03
CA LYS A 374 3.38 -8.96 6.26
C LYS A 374 4.11 -8.46 5.00
N ASN A 375 4.38 -9.36 4.06
CA ASN A 375 5.06 -9.03 2.80
C ASN A 375 4.10 -8.35 1.81
N ILE A 376 2.80 -8.51 2.04
CA ILE A 376 1.72 -8.13 1.13
C ILE A 376 0.98 -6.88 1.68
N ALA A 377 0.69 -6.87 2.97
CA ALA A 377 0.11 -5.76 3.71
C ALA A 377 0.91 -5.67 5.01
N SER A 378 1.26 -4.48 5.49
CA SER A 378 2.15 -4.26 6.66
C SER A 378 1.55 -4.72 8.01
N VAL A 379 0.72 -5.76 7.99
CA VAL A 379 0.03 -6.38 9.12
C VAL A 379 1.04 -7.15 9.98
N PRO A 380 1.04 -6.95 11.30
CA PRO A 380 1.90 -7.64 12.25
C PRO A 380 1.71 -9.17 12.30
N ASP A 381 2.78 -9.89 12.61
CA ASP A 381 2.80 -11.35 12.74
C ASP A 381 2.00 -11.89 13.96
N ASP A 382 1.78 -11.04 14.97
CA ASP A 382 1.15 -11.40 16.25
C ASP A 382 -0.38 -11.20 16.27
N MET A 383 -0.99 -10.78 15.16
CA MET A 383 -2.44 -10.63 15.08
C MET A 383 -3.14 -11.98 15.28
N GLY A 384 -3.92 -12.05 16.37
CA GLY A 384 -4.75 -13.21 16.66
C GLY A 384 -5.80 -13.44 15.57
N LEU A 385 -5.72 -14.60 14.91
CA LEU A 385 -6.69 -15.07 13.91
C LEU A 385 -8.10 -15.25 14.46
N ILE A 386 -8.25 -15.41 15.77
CA ILE A 386 -9.53 -15.62 16.44
C ILE A 386 -9.77 -14.43 17.35
N ASN A 387 -10.52 -13.46 16.85
CA ASN A 387 -11.09 -12.37 17.64
C ASN A 387 -12.62 -12.33 17.42
N THR A 388 -13.34 -11.56 18.25
CA THR A 388 -14.81 -11.45 18.17
C THR A 388 -15.27 -10.99 16.79
N GLY A 389 -14.56 -10.07 16.15
CA GLY A 389 -14.86 -9.58 14.80
C GLY A 389 -14.69 -10.66 13.73
N THR A 390 -13.60 -11.42 13.78
CA THR A 390 -13.33 -12.53 12.86
C THR A 390 -14.32 -13.67 13.03
N LEU A 391 -14.73 -13.98 14.27
CA LEU A 391 -15.74 -14.99 14.53
C LEU A 391 -17.11 -14.56 14.00
N LEU A 392 -17.52 -13.31 14.22
CA LEU A 392 -18.74 -12.74 13.65
C LEU A 392 -18.71 -12.75 12.12
N PHE A 393 -17.58 -12.39 11.52
CA PHE A 393 -17.37 -12.47 10.07
C PHE A 393 -17.50 -13.91 9.55
N LEU A 394 -16.91 -14.90 10.23
CA LEU A 394 -17.00 -16.31 9.85
C LEU A 394 -18.42 -16.86 9.96
N VAL A 395 -19.16 -16.48 11.00
CA VAL A 395 -20.58 -16.82 11.12
C VAL A 395 -21.38 -16.18 9.97
N GLY A 396 -21.17 -14.89 9.71
CA GLY A 396 -21.83 -14.16 8.63
C GLY A 396 -21.54 -14.76 7.25
N ILE A 397 -20.28 -15.00 6.91
CA ILE A 397 -19.90 -15.57 5.61
C ILE A 397 -20.41 -17.01 5.46
N THR A 398 -20.42 -17.81 6.54
CA THR A 398 -20.99 -19.16 6.52
C THR A 398 -22.46 -19.12 6.18
N LEU A 399 -23.24 -18.25 6.83
CA LEU A 399 -24.66 -18.08 6.54
C LEU A 399 -24.90 -17.66 5.08
N VAL A 400 -24.16 -16.66 4.60
CA VAL A 400 -24.24 -16.18 3.22
C VAL A 400 -23.93 -17.29 2.23
N VAL A 401 -22.83 -18.03 2.42
CA VAL A 401 -22.42 -19.12 1.52
C VAL A 401 -23.43 -20.26 1.53
N VAL A 402 -23.96 -20.66 2.69
CA VAL A 402 -24.98 -21.71 2.80
C VAL A 402 -26.26 -21.30 2.08
N LEU A 403 -26.70 -20.05 2.21
CA LEU A 403 -27.87 -19.53 1.52
C LEU A 403 -27.65 -19.47 0.01
N LEU A 404 -26.58 -18.83 -0.46
CA LEU A 404 -26.29 -18.71 -1.89
C LEU A 404 -26.11 -20.07 -2.55
N SER A 405 -25.33 -20.95 -1.92
CA SER A 405 -24.93 -22.24 -2.49
C SER A 405 -25.99 -23.33 -2.33
N GLY A 406 -26.81 -23.26 -1.27
CA GLY A 406 -27.78 -24.30 -0.91
C GLY A 406 -29.20 -24.02 -1.39
N LEU A 407 -29.63 -22.75 -1.42
CA LEU A 407 -31.03 -22.40 -1.71
C LEU A 407 -31.44 -22.78 -3.14
N TYR A 408 -30.60 -22.45 -4.12
CA TYR A 408 -30.91 -22.72 -5.52
C TYR A 408 -31.00 -24.24 -5.83
N PRO A 409 -30.02 -25.09 -5.47
CA PRO A 409 -30.15 -26.54 -5.63
C PRO A 409 -31.33 -27.12 -4.84
N ALA A 410 -31.62 -26.60 -3.64
CA ALA A 410 -32.77 -27.04 -2.83
C ALA A 410 -34.12 -26.77 -3.51
N LEU A 411 -34.28 -25.60 -4.14
CA LEU A 411 -35.48 -25.26 -4.91
C LEU A 411 -35.66 -26.19 -6.12
N ILE A 412 -34.56 -26.52 -6.81
CA ILE A 412 -34.58 -27.46 -7.93
C ILE A 412 -35.01 -28.86 -7.48
N VAL A 413 -34.37 -29.41 -6.44
CA VAL A 413 -34.64 -30.76 -5.94
C VAL A 413 -36.06 -30.88 -5.37
N SER A 414 -36.50 -29.88 -4.62
CA SER A 414 -37.87 -29.81 -4.10
C SER A 414 -38.93 -29.58 -5.19
N GLY A 415 -38.53 -29.19 -6.41
CA GLY A 415 -39.40 -29.03 -7.58
C GLY A 415 -39.68 -30.31 -8.38
N PHE A 416 -38.94 -31.41 -8.17
CA PHE A 416 -39.09 -32.63 -9.00
C PHE A 416 -40.48 -33.27 -8.94
N LYS A 417 -41.06 -33.58 -10.11
CA LYS A 417 -42.30 -34.36 -10.22
C LYS A 417 -41.99 -35.86 -10.05
N PRO A 418 -42.58 -36.56 -9.06
CA PRO A 418 -42.25 -37.96 -8.75
C PRO A 418 -42.39 -38.91 -9.94
N VAL A 419 -43.43 -38.72 -10.76
CA VAL A 419 -43.70 -39.53 -11.97
C VAL A 419 -42.56 -39.45 -13.00
N LEU A 420 -41.95 -38.28 -13.17
CA LEU A 420 -40.84 -38.09 -14.11
C LEU A 420 -39.53 -38.63 -13.55
N ALA A 421 -39.32 -38.50 -12.24
CA ALA A 421 -38.15 -39.01 -11.54
C ALA A 421 -38.08 -40.55 -11.56
N LEU A 422 -39.22 -41.23 -11.36
CA LEU A 422 -39.29 -42.69 -11.35
C LEU A 422 -39.14 -43.30 -12.75
N LYS A 423 -39.57 -42.59 -13.80
CA LYS A 423 -39.40 -43.00 -15.21
C LYS A 423 -38.00 -42.68 -15.78
N ASN A 424 -37.06 -42.21 -14.94
CA ASN A 424 -35.70 -41.81 -15.35
C ASN A 424 -35.66 -40.78 -16.51
N LYS A 425 -36.73 -39.99 -16.68
CA LYS A 425 -36.86 -38.99 -17.76
C LYS A 425 -36.29 -37.62 -17.36
N ILE A 426 -35.77 -37.48 -16.14
CA ILE A 426 -35.13 -36.25 -15.66
C ILE A 426 -33.70 -36.20 -16.20
N THR A 427 -33.46 -35.34 -17.19
CA THR A 427 -32.14 -35.09 -17.75
C THR A 427 -31.55 -33.80 -17.18
N ALA A 428 -30.22 -33.66 -17.16
CA ALA A 428 -29.57 -32.42 -16.73
C ALA A 428 -29.89 -31.18 -17.59
N ALA A 429 -30.47 -31.37 -18.79
CA ALA A 429 -31.01 -30.28 -19.61
C ALA A 429 -32.38 -29.80 -19.10
N SER A 430 -33.19 -30.68 -18.49
CA SER A 430 -34.50 -30.38 -17.90
C SER A 430 -34.45 -29.83 -16.47
N VAL A 431 -33.27 -29.85 -15.82
CA VAL A 431 -33.08 -29.50 -14.40
C VAL A 431 -32.25 -28.22 -14.26
N GLY A 432 -32.86 -27.17 -13.68
CA GLY A 432 -32.22 -25.86 -13.44
C GLY A 432 -32.21 -24.89 -14.62
N GLY A 433 -32.60 -25.35 -15.81
CA GLY A 433 -32.57 -24.57 -17.06
C GLY A 433 -31.15 -24.40 -17.61
N VAL A 434 -30.92 -24.84 -18.86
CA VAL A 434 -29.68 -24.60 -19.60
C VAL A 434 -29.26 -23.11 -19.64
N PRO A 435 -30.18 -22.11 -19.75
CA PRO A 435 -29.80 -20.70 -19.80
C PRO A 435 -29.12 -20.19 -18.53
N LEU A 436 -29.63 -20.56 -17.35
CA LEU A 436 -29.12 -20.05 -16.08
C LEU A 436 -27.72 -20.59 -15.77
N ARG A 437 -27.50 -21.89 -16.01
CA ARG A 437 -26.15 -22.48 -15.85
C ARG A 437 -25.14 -21.82 -16.78
N ARG A 438 -25.51 -21.59 -18.04
CA ARG A 438 -24.66 -20.88 -19.00
C ARG A 438 -24.37 -19.46 -18.53
N ALA A 439 -25.35 -18.74 -18.01
CA ALA A 439 -25.17 -17.40 -17.43
C ALA A 439 -24.22 -17.40 -16.23
N LEU A 440 -24.38 -18.35 -15.29
CA LEU A 440 -23.51 -18.49 -14.13
C LEU A 440 -22.05 -18.82 -14.53
N VAL A 441 -21.86 -19.71 -15.50
CA VAL A 441 -20.53 -20.01 -16.05
C VAL A 441 -19.94 -18.79 -16.76
N VAL A 442 -20.76 -18.04 -17.52
CA VAL A 442 -20.32 -16.80 -18.18
C VAL A 442 -19.87 -15.76 -17.15
N LEU A 443 -20.63 -15.58 -16.06
CA LEU A 443 -20.28 -14.65 -14.99
C LEU A 443 -18.99 -15.07 -14.27
N GLN A 444 -18.83 -16.37 -13.98
CA GLN A 444 -17.62 -16.92 -13.37
C GLN A 444 -16.37 -16.66 -14.22
N PHE A 445 -16.41 -16.99 -15.52
CA PHE A 445 -15.29 -16.71 -16.42
C PHE A 445 -15.06 -15.22 -16.62
N GLY A 446 -16.12 -14.41 -16.65
CA GLY A 446 -16.02 -12.95 -16.75
C GLY A 446 -15.27 -12.35 -15.56
N ILE A 447 -15.56 -12.81 -14.34
CA ILE A 447 -14.82 -12.41 -13.13
C ILE A 447 -13.35 -12.83 -13.22
N SER A 448 -13.07 -14.07 -13.61
CA SER A 448 -11.70 -14.55 -13.76
C SER A 448 -10.92 -13.74 -14.80
N GLN A 449 -11.53 -13.43 -15.94
CA GLN A 449 -10.93 -12.63 -17.00
C GLN A 449 -10.68 -11.19 -16.55
N LEU A 450 -11.62 -10.58 -15.82
CA LEU A 450 -11.47 -9.25 -15.24
C LEU A 450 -10.24 -9.18 -14.32
N LEU A 451 -10.08 -10.15 -13.43
CA LEU A 451 -8.92 -10.23 -12.52
C LEU A 451 -7.60 -10.47 -13.27
N ILE A 452 -7.60 -11.29 -14.32
CA ILE A 452 -6.43 -11.51 -15.18
C ILE A 452 -6.03 -10.21 -15.88
N ILE A 453 -6.99 -9.51 -16.51
CA ILE A 453 -6.72 -8.23 -17.19
C ILE A 453 -6.18 -7.20 -16.21
N GLY A 454 -6.81 -7.05 -15.04
CA GLY A 454 -6.34 -6.13 -13.99
C GLY A 454 -4.92 -6.44 -13.51
N THR A 455 -4.58 -7.72 -13.37
CA THR A 455 -3.22 -8.16 -12.99
C THR A 455 -2.20 -7.82 -14.07
N VAL A 456 -2.50 -8.10 -15.34
CA VAL A 456 -1.59 -7.79 -16.46
C VAL A 456 -1.37 -6.28 -16.58
N VAL A 457 -2.43 -5.48 -16.46
CA VAL A 457 -2.32 -4.01 -16.47
C VAL A 457 -1.47 -3.51 -15.29
N ALA A 458 -1.68 -4.03 -14.08
CA ALA A 458 -0.91 -3.63 -12.90
C ALA A 458 0.59 -3.97 -13.04
N ILE A 459 0.92 -5.18 -13.50
CA ILE A 459 2.32 -5.59 -13.74
C ILE A 459 2.96 -4.69 -14.80
N ASN A 460 2.30 -4.46 -15.93
CA ASN A 460 2.82 -3.61 -17.00
C ASN A 460 3.03 -2.15 -16.54
N GLN A 461 2.11 -1.62 -15.72
CA GLN A 461 2.26 -0.26 -15.17
C GLN A 461 3.44 -0.18 -14.20
N MET A 462 3.64 -1.18 -13.33
CA MET A 462 4.80 -1.20 -12.42
C MET A 462 6.12 -1.39 -13.17
N ASP A 463 6.15 -2.24 -14.20
CA ASP A 463 7.32 -2.40 -15.05
C ASP A 463 7.68 -1.10 -15.80
N PHE A 464 6.67 -0.36 -16.26
CA PHE A 464 6.85 0.97 -16.85
C PHE A 464 7.42 1.97 -15.84
N VAL A 465 6.88 2.01 -14.63
CA VAL A 465 7.37 2.85 -13.53
C VAL A 465 8.84 2.55 -13.18
N ASN A 466 9.20 1.27 -13.09
CA ASN A 466 10.56 0.85 -12.71
C ASN A 466 11.61 1.20 -13.77
N LYS A 467 11.22 1.15 -15.06
CA LYS A 467 12.09 1.42 -16.22
C LYS A 467 12.02 2.86 -16.73
N ALA A 468 11.12 3.68 -16.19
CA ALA A 468 10.98 5.06 -16.63
C ALA A 468 12.29 5.83 -16.41
N ASP A 469 12.67 6.61 -17.40
CA ASP A 469 13.78 7.56 -17.29
C ASP A 469 13.38 8.67 -16.30
N LEU A 470 14.12 8.76 -15.19
CA LEU A 470 13.88 9.77 -14.16
C LEU A 470 14.62 11.09 -14.46
N GLY A 471 15.41 11.14 -15.53
CA GLY A 471 16.25 12.29 -15.89
C GLY A 471 17.58 12.35 -15.12
N PHE A 472 17.90 11.31 -14.36
CA PHE A 472 19.17 11.16 -13.63
C PHE A 472 19.52 9.68 -13.45
N ASP A 473 20.78 9.39 -13.18
CA ASP A 473 21.29 8.05 -12.92
C ASP A 473 21.14 7.68 -11.44
N LYS A 474 20.27 6.70 -11.18
CA LYS A 474 20.03 6.12 -9.84
C LYS A 474 20.90 4.91 -9.53
N SER A 475 21.55 4.31 -10.53
CA SER A 475 22.21 3.01 -10.40
C SER A 475 23.49 3.11 -9.56
N ALA A 476 23.69 2.21 -8.61
CA ALA A 476 24.94 2.13 -7.82
C ALA A 476 25.39 3.48 -7.20
N VAL A 477 24.43 4.32 -6.79
CA VAL A 477 24.68 5.52 -5.98
C VAL A 477 24.39 5.18 -4.53
N LEU A 478 25.44 5.13 -3.71
CA LEU A 478 25.35 4.93 -2.27
C LEU A 478 25.16 6.31 -1.61
N ILE A 479 24.04 6.49 -0.92
CA ILE A 479 23.76 7.67 -0.11
C ILE A 479 24.12 7.37 1.34
N ILE A 480 24.93 8.23 1.94
CA ILE A 480 25.30 8.17 3.35
C ILE A 480 24.82 9.46 4.01
N PRO A 481 23.76 9.42 4.84
CA PRO A 481 23.34 10.56 5.63
C PRO A 481 24.48 11.02 6.54
N GLY A 482 24.80 12.31 6.49
CA GLY A 482 25.85 12.94 7.27
C GLY A 482 25.30 14.10 8.10
N TYR A 483 25.79 14.22 9.33
CA TYR A 483 25.32 15.27 10.22
C TYR A 483 26.07 16.57 9.95
N THR A 484 25.35 17.68 10.03
CA THR A 484 25.81 19.01 9.61
C THR A 484 26.44 19.80 10.76
N ASP A 485 26.93 19.12 11.79
CA ASP A 485 27.61 19.82 12.88
C ASP A 485 28.92 20.46 12.37
N SER A 486 29.36 21.50 13.08
CA SER A 486 30.52 22.28 12.65
C SER A 486 31.82 21.47 12.56
N VAL A 487 31.91 20.35 13.28
CA VAL A 487 33.07 19.46 13.26
C VAL A 487 33.03 18.56 12.03
N SER A 488 31.87 17.97 11.72
CA SER A 488 31.70 17.12 10.54
C SER A 488 31.92 17.88 9.25
N GLN A 489 31.40 19.11 9.16
CA GLN A 489 31.54 19.95 7.97
C GLN A 489 33.00 20.27 7.63
N ARG A 490 33.90 20.32 8.62
CA ARG A 490 35.34 20.53 8.38
C ARG A 490 36.05 19.30 7.82
N LYS A 491 35.52 18.10 8.06
CA LYS A 491 36.08 16.83 7.59
C LYS A 491 35.64 16.46 6.16
N ILE A 492 34.57 17.09 5.65
CA ILE A 492 33.93 16.80 4.36
C ILE A 492 34.94 16.74 3.20
N ASP A 493 35.78 17.78 3.04
CA ASP A 493 36.68 17.87 1.88
C ASP A 493 37.77 16.79 1.93
N GLY A 494 38.29 16.49 3.13
CA GLY A 494 39.28 15.42 3.34
C GLY A 494 38.68 14.04 3.10
N PHE A 495 37.45 13.80 3.58
CA PHE A 495 36.71 12.56 3.34
C PHE A 495 36.46 12.36 1.84
N LYS A 496 36.04 13.41 1.12
CA LYS A 496 35.86 13.38 -0.33
C LYS A 496 37.12 12.93 -1.07
N GLN A 497 38.25 13.53 -0.73
CA GLN A 497 39.54 13.21 -1.37
C GLN A 497 39.93 11.75 -1.11
N GLN A 498 39.72 11.25 0.11
CA GLN A 498 40.00 9.84 0.45
C GLN A 498 39.07 8.86 -0.28
N LEU A 499 37.78 9.20 -0.43
CA LEU A 499 36.84 8.41 -1.23
C LEU A 499 37.32 8.29 -2.69
N LEU A 500 37.74 9.41 -3.29
CA LEU A 500 38.19 9.47 -4.68
C LEU A 500 39.54 8.77 -4.94
N GLN A 501 40.31 8.44 -3.90
CA GLN A 501 41.51 7.60 -4.05
C GLN A 501 41.17 6.14 -4.34
N ASN A 502 39.95 5.69 -4.02
CA ASN A 502 39.50 4.35 -4.35
C ASN A 502 39.08 4.30 -5.84
N PRO A 503 39.76 3.53 -6.71
CA PRO A 503 39.44 3.48 -8.14
C PRO A 503 38.05 2.92 -8.46
N ALA A 504 37.41 2.24 -7.50
CA ALA A 504 36.02 1.78 -7.64
C ALA A 504 34.98 2.90 -7.40
N VAL A 505 35.38 4.05 -6.85
CA VAL A 505 34.54 5.24 -6.68
C VAL A 505 34.72 6.15 -7.89
N LEU A 506 33.65 6.35 -8.66
CA LEU A 506 33.67 7.15 -9.89
C LEU A 506 33.51 8.65 -9.62
N SER A 507 32.68 8.99 -8.64
CA SER A 507 32.49 10.37 -8.18
C SER A 507 31.84 10.38 -6.79
N ALA A 508 31.97 11.51 -6.10
CA ALA A 508 31.32 11.76 -4.83
C ALA A 508 30.81 13.21 -4.79
N SER A 509 29.60 13.41 -4.26
CA SER A 509 28.97 14.71 -4.11
C SER A 509 28.37 14.85 -2.71
N PHE A 510 28.53 16.03 -2.13
CA PHE A 510 27.82 16.41 -0.90
C PHE A 510 26.57 17.18 -1.28
N THR A 511 25.45 16.78 -0.69
CA THR A 511 24.12 17.24 -1.07
C THR A 511 23.20 17.35 0.15
N SER A 512 22.16 18.18 0.08
CA SER A 512 21.07 18.10 1.06
C SER A 512 20.25 16.83 0.87
N ASP A 513 20.05 16.45 -0.39
CA ASP A 513 19.22 15.31 -0.78
C ASP A 513 19.47 14.89 -2.24
N ALA A 514 19.22 13.62 -2.55
CA ALA A 514 19.27 13.12 -3.93
C ALA A 514 18.25 13.83 -4.85
N PRO A 515 18.45 13.82 -6.19
CA PRO A 515 17.55 14.48 -7.14
C PRO A 515 16.08 14.12 -6.90
N SER A 516 15.81 12.83 -6.64
CA SER A 516 14.50 12.33 -6.21
C SER A 516 14.53 11.95 -4.73
N SER A 517 13.73 12.63 -3.91
CA SER A 517 13.66 12.43 -2.45
C SER A 517 12.27 12.79 -1.93
N ASP A 518 11.89 12.29 -0.74
CA ASP A 518 10.68 12.75 -0.04
C ASP A 518 10.90 14.12 0.65
N ASN A 519 12.16 14.51 0.87
CA ASN A 519 12.53 15.78 1.47
C ASN A 519 12.58 16.88 0.40
N ASN A 520 11.49 17.61 0.24
CA ASN A 520 11.43 18.70 -0.74
C ASN A 520 11.09 20.02 -0.06
N SER A 521 12.07 20.93 -0.08
CA SER A 521 11.86 22.31 0.31
C SER A 521 11.40 23.12 -0.89
N SER A 522 10.42 24.00 -0.68
CA SER A 522 10.00 24.96 -1.69
C SER A 522 9.90 26.35 -1.08
N THR A 523 10.17 27.35 -1.90
CA THR A 523 10.15 28.75 -1.46
C THR A 523 9.65 29.66 -2.56
N ASN A 524 9.31 30.88 -2.19
CA ASN A 524 9.07 31.94 -3.14
C ASN A 524 10.40 32.55 -3.61
N PHE A 525 10.36 33.18 -4.78
CA PHE A 525 11.57 33.71 -5.39
C PHE A 525 11.29 34.96 -6.21
N TYR A 526 12.35 35.72 -6.46
CA TYR A 526 12.35 36.87 -7.33
C TYR A 526 13.27 36.61 -8.50
N PHE A 527 12.89 37.15 -9.67
CA PHE A 527 13.58 36.89 -10.91
C PHE A 527 14.04 38.20 -11.56
N ASN A 528 15.30 38.24 -11.99
CA ASN A 528 15.92 39.31 -12.75
C ASN A 528 15.68 40.73 -12.17
N HIS A 529 15.97 40.89 -10.87
CA HIS A 529 15.77 42.15 -10.12
C HIS A 529 14.32 42.67 -10.06
N SER A 530 13.34 41.87 -10.48
CA SER A 530 11.92 42.16 -10.29
C SER A 530 11.54 42.04 -8.81
N LYS A 531 10.79 43.01 -8.29
CA LYS A 531 10.15 42.91 -6.96
C LYS A 531 8.83 42.16 -6.97
N LYS A 532 8.38 41.69 -8.15
CA LYS A 532 7.14 40.94 -8.31
C LYS A 532 7.44 39.45 -8.22
N ASP A 533 6.79 38.81 -7.25
CA ASP A 533 6.75 37.35 -7.13
C ASP A 533 6.07 36.74 -8.37
N PRO A 534 6.70 35.78 -9.06
CA PRO A 534 6.11 35.07 -10.20
C PRO A 534 4.80 34.34 -9.88
N GLY A 535 4.49 34.10 -8.60
CA GLY A 535 3.22 33.52 -8.16
C GLY A 535 3.18 31.99 -8.19
N PHE A 536 4.35 31.34 -8.20
CA PHE A 536 4.50 29.90 -8.04
C PHE A 536 5.75 29.56 -7.22
N HIS A 537 5.76 28.38 -6.62
CA HIS A 537 6.85 27.93 -5.75
C HIS A 537 7.99 27.30 -6.53
N LEU A 538 9.21 27.55 -6.06
CA LEU A 538 10.46 27.00 -6.57
C LEU A 538 10.96 25.89 -5.65
N TYR A 539 11.16 24.69 -6.18
CA TYR A 539 11.75 23.57 -5.43
C TYR A 539 13.26 23.76 -5.34
N LEU A 540 13.81 23.49 -4.17
CA LEU A 540 15.22 23.69 -3.86
C LEU A 540 15.93 22.33 -3.78
N LYS A 541 17.10 22.24 -4.42
CA LYS A 541 18.08 21.17 -4.22
C LYS A 541 19.43 21.80 -3.93
N ILE A 542 20.13 21.32 -2.91
CA ILE A 542 21.42 21.86 -2.52
C ILE A 542 22.47 20.80 -2.80
N GLY A 543 23.51 21.16 -3.53
CA GLY A 543 24.58 20.22 -3.83
C GLY A 543 25.86 20.92 -4.26
N ASP A 544 26.97 20.22 -4.08
CA ASP A 544 28.28 20.67 -4.53
C ASP A 544 28.41 20.64 -6.08
N ALA A 545 29.54 21.12 -6.60
CA ALA A 545 29.77 21.16 -8.05
C ALA A 545 29.77 19.76 -8.72
N ASP A 546 30.06 18.70 -7.96
CA ASP A 546 30.07 17.31 -8.44
C ASP A 546 28.67 16.66 -8.44
N TYR A 547 27.63 17.37 -7.98
CA TYR A 547 26.24 16.90 -7.96
C TYR A 547 25.79 16.44 -9.35
N PHE A 548 25.99 17.29 -10.36
CA PHE A 548 25.59 17.01 -11.74
C PHE A 548 26.29 15.78 -12.31
N LYS A 549 27.58 15.62 -12.00
CA LYS A 549 28.38 14.47 -12.45
C LYS A 549 27.96 13.18 -11.75
N THR A 550 27.72 13.25 -10.45
CA THR A 550 27.40 12.07 -9.61
C THR A 550 26.04 11.49 -9.93
N PHE A 551 25.06 12.34 -10.20
CA PHE A 551 23.72 11.92 -10.61
C PHE A 551 23.53 11.89 -12.13
N GLY A 552 24.56 12.22 -12.93
CA GLY A 552 24.48 12.19 -14.40
C GLY A 552 23.43 13.12 -15.00
N LEU A 553 23.26 14.32 -14.43
CA LEU A 553 22.30 15.31 -14.94
C LEU A 553 22.76 15.88 -16.29
N HIS A 554 21.83 15.99 -17.23
CA HIS A 554 22.11 16.46 -18.59
C HIS A 554 21.89 17.97 -18.74
N PHE A 555 22.93 18.70 -19.13
CA PHE A 555 22.82 20.14 -19.44
C PHE A 555 22.27 20.35 -20.86
N ILE A 556 21.28 21.22 -20.98
CA ILE A 556 20.75 21.67 -22.28
C ILE A 556 21.34 23.02 -22.71
N ALA A 557 21.87 23.81 -21.76
CA ALA A 557 22.68 25.01 -22.00
C ALA A 557 23.57 25.33 -20.80
N GLY A 558 24.67 26.04 -21.06
CA GLY A 558 25.64 26.45 -20.04
C GLY A 558 26.37 25.28 -19.37
N LYS A 559 26.76 25.46 -18.11
CA LYS A 559 27.51 24.47 -17.32
C LYS A 559 27.11 24.51 -15.84
N GLY A 560 27.61 23.55 -15.06
CA GLY A 560 27.48 23.57 -13.61
C GLY A 560 28.18 24.78 -12.97
N PHE A 561 27.81 25.08 -11.73
CA PHE A 561 28.48 26.11 -10.93
C PHE A 561 29.86 25.65 -10.45
N GLU A 562 30.75 26.61 -10.22
CA GLU A 562 32.07 26.34 -9.64
C GLU A 562 31.95 26.01 -8.14
N ALA A 563 32.99 25.39 -7.56
CA ALA A 563 33.01 25.09 -6.13
C ALA A 563 32.88 26.36 -5.29
N ALA A 564 31.82 26.44 -4.49
CA ALA A 564 31.51 27.58 -3.65
C ALA A 564 30.78 27.14 -2.38
N ASP A 565 30.96 27.85 -1.27
CA ASP A 565 30.26 27.56 -0.02
C ASP A 565 28.88 28.22 0.07
N THR A 566 28.58 29.16 -0.83
CA THR A 566 27.40 30.03 -0.77
C THR A 566 26.72 30.17 -2.13
N MET A 567 25.42 30.46 -2.11
CA MET A 567 24.57 30.63 -3.29
C MET A 567 24.96 31.89 -4.11
N ARG A 568 25.96 31.76 -4.99
CA ARG A 568 26.36 32.82 -5.95
C ARG A 568 25.97 32.47 -7.39
N GLN A 569 25.97 31.19 -7.70
CA GLN A 569 25.65 30.63 -8.99
C GLN A 569 24.61 29.54 -8.82
N VAL A 570 23.71 29.42 -9.78
CA VAL A 570 22.62 28.46 -9.75
C VAL A 570 22.45 27.77 -11.10
N VAL A 571 21.86 26.59 -11.04
CA VAL A 571 21.41 25.83 -12.21
C VAL A 571 19.91 25.61 -12.08
N ILE A 572 19.19 25.76 -13.19
CA ILE A 572 17.72 25.61 -13.22
C ILE A 572 17.32 24.47 -14.16
N ASN A 573 16.11 23.93 -14.00
CA ASN A 573 15.57 22.97 -14.96
C ASN A 573 14.74 23.64 -16.09
N GLU A 574 14.49 22.85 -17.14
CA GLU A 574 13.68 23.24 -18.29
C GLU A 574 12.27 23.71 -17.89
N THR A 575 11.61 23.04 -16.94
CA THR A 575 10.29 23.45 -16.45
C THR A 575 10.31 24.86 -15.82
N LEU A 576 11.34 25.21 -15.03
CA LEU A 576 11.44 26.56 -14.47
C LEU A 576 11.67 27.61 -15.57
N MET A 577 12.58 27.33 -16.50
CA MET A 577 12.86 28.20 -17.64
C MET A 577 11.59 28.48 -18.45
N ALA A 578 10.83 27.44 -18.79
CA ALA A 578 9.59 27.56 -19.54
C ALA A 578 8.52 28.37 -18.76
N LYS A 579 8.38 28.15 -17.45
CA LYS A 579 7.45 28.93 -16.60
C LYS A 579 7.86 30.41 -16.47
N LEU A 580 9.14 30.72 -16.58
CA LEU A 580 9.65 32.10 -16.63
C LEU A 580 9.45 32.77 -18.00
N GLY A 581 8.87 32.07 -18.98
CA GLY A 581 8.62 32.59 -20.32
C GLY A 581 9.85 32.59 -21.22
N ILE A 582 10.92 31.91 -20.83
CA ILE A 582 12.15 31.80 -21.62
C ILE A 582 12.03 30.60 -22.55
N ARG A 583 12.17 30.83 -23.86
CA ARG A 583 12.03 29.78 -24.89
C ARG A 583 13.36 29.16 -25.30
N HIS A 584 14.43 29.94 -25.33
CA HIS A 584 15.76 29.46 -25.71
C HIS A 584 16.62 29.28 -24.45
N PRO A 585 17.22 28.09 -24.23
CA PRO A 585 18.03 27.82 -23.05
C PRO A 585 19.20 28.79 -22.82
N GLU A 586 19.83 29.28 -23.90
CA GLU A 586 20.93 30.24 -23.83
C GLU A 586 20.50 31.60 -23.25
N ASP A 587 19.24 32.00 -23.46
CA ASP A 587 18.71 33.27 -22.92
C ASP A 587 18.57 33.23 -21.40
N ALA A 588 18.53 32.05 -20.78
CA ALA A 588 18.45 31.93 -19.33
C ALA A 588 19.78 32.26 -18.65
N LEU A 589 20.91 32.09 -19.35
CA LEU A 589 22.24 32.26 -18.80
C LEU A 589 22.50 33.74 -18.44
N GLY A 590 23.16 33.96 -17.30
CA GLY A 590 23.48 35.30 -16.79
C GLY A 590 22.31 36.07 -16.15
N LYS A 591 21.06 35.60 -16.29
CA LYS A 591 19.93 36.15 -15.53
C LYS A 591 20.05 35.78 -14.05
N THR A 592 19.43 36.57 -13.18
CA THR A 592 19.58 36.42 -11.73
C THR A 592 18.31 35.92 -11.04
N ILE A 593 18.47 35.11 -10.00
CA ILE A 593 17.40 34.65 -9.10
C ILE A 593 17.77 35.01 -7.67
N SER A 594 16.80 35.44 -6.87
CA SER A 594 16.92 35.62 -5.42
C SER A 594 15.84 34.79 -4.72
N LEU A 595 16.22 34.04 -3.69
CA LEU A 595 15.28 33.29 -2.85
C LEU A 595 14.85 34.17 -1.67
N GLY A 596 13.57 34.51 -1.57
CA GLY A 596 13.11 35.47 -0.56
C GLY A 596 13.90 36.79 -0.61
N ASN A 597 14.50 37.21 0.52
CA ASN A 597 15.34 38.43 0.58
C ASN A 597 16.85 38.13 0.48
N ALA A 598 17.24 36.97 -0.06
CA ALA A 598 18.63 36.57 -0.18
C ALA A 598 19.37 37.32 -1.31
N THR A 599 20.69 37.14 -1.36
CA THR A 599 21.55 37.69 -2.40
C THR A 599 21.13 37.16 -3.78
N TRP A 600 21.24 38.01 -4.81
CA TRP A 600 20.99 37.61 -6.19
C TRP A 600 22.10 36.67 -6.67
N ALA A 601 21.70 35.52 -7.20
CA ALA A 601 22.60 34.52 -7.77
C ALA A 601 22.39 34.41 -9.28
N SER A 602 23.48 34.24 -10.03
CA SER A 602 23.46 34.16 -11.49
C SER A 602 23.15 32.73 -11.97
N ILE A 603 22.29 32.60 -12.97
CA ILE A 603 22.04 31.34 -13.67
C ILE A 603 23.25 31.02 -14.55
N THR A 604 23.84 29.84 -14.36
CA THR A 604 25.06 29.38 -15.04
C THR A 604 24.83 28.21 -15.98
N GLY A 605 23.72 27.49 -15.80
CA GLY A 605 23.33 26.39 -16.65
C GLY A 605 21.85 26.07 -16.52
N VAL A 606 21.35 25.37 -17.54
CA VAL A 606 20.01 24.78 -17.58
C VAL A 606 20.16 23.29 -17.78
N VAL A 607 19.55 22.50 -16.90
CA VAL A 607 19.48 21.04 -17.03
C VAL A 607 18.14 20.60 -17.61
N LYS A 608 18.16 19.45 -18.29
CA LYS A 608 16.94 18.76 -18.71
C LYS A 608 16.10 18.40 -17.49
N ASP A 609 14.78 18.36 -17.68
CA ASP A 609 13.86 17.99 -16.62
C ASP A 609 14.14 16.60 -16.03
N PHE A 610 14.12 16.56 -14.70
CA PHE A 610 14.30 15.34 -13.90
C PHE A 610 13.21 15.24 -12.83
N LYS A 611 13.06 14.05 -12.23
CA LYS A 611 12.04 13.78 -11.22
C LYS A 611 12.53 14.13 -9.82
N THR A 612 11.88 15.12 -9.21
CA THR A 612 12.16 15.54 -7.83
C THR A 612 11.53 14.64 -6.77
N ASN A 613 10.40 14.01 -7.12
CA ASN A 613 9.60 13.14 -6.25
C ASN A 613 9.27 11.84 -7.01
N SER A 614 8.16 11.18 -6.65
CA SER A 614 7.61 10.05 -7.39
C SER A 614 7.11 10.40 -8.81
N LEU A 615 7.07 9.41 -9.69
CA LEU A 615 6.43 9.46 -11.02
C LEU A 615 4.91 9.72 -10.98
N ARG A 616 4.29 9.81 -9.80
CA ARG A 616 2.89 10.27 -9.70
C ARG A 616 2.78 11.77 -10.00
N GLU A 617 3.86 12.52 -9.78
CA GLU A 617 3.89 13.96 -9.93
C GLU A 617 4.48 14.43 -11.27
N VAL A 618 3.96 15.56 -11.73
CA VAL A 618 4.57 16.34 -12.81
C VAL A 618 5.89 16.95 -12.35
N VAL A 619 6.81 17.20 -13.28
CA VAL A 619 8.09 17.86 -12.97
C VAL A 619 7.81 19.25 -12.41
N LYS A 620 8.51 19.61 -11.35
CA LYS A 620 8.36 20.90 -10.67
C LYS A 620 9.43 21.87 -11.17
N PRO A 621 9.18 23.19 -11.08
CA PRO A 621 10.24 24.18 -11.27
C PRO A 621 11.29 24.02 -10.17
N THR A 622 12.54 23.79 -10.53
CA THR A 622 13.62 23.44 -9.58
C THR A 622 14.87 24.28 -9.82
N ILE A 623 15.50 24.66 -8.72
CA ILE A 623 16.82 25.30 -8.68
C ILE A 623 17.80 24.42 -7.89
N ILE A 624 19.01 24.31 -8.41
CA ILE A 624 20.14 23.62 -7.79
C ILE A 624 21.21 24.66 -7.48
N TYR A 625 21.71 24.69 -6.24
CA TYR A 625 22.72 25.66 -5.82
C TYR A 625 23.60 25.11 -4.69
N PRO A 626 24.85 25.60 -4.54
CA PRO A 626 25.72 25.17 -3.46
C PRO A 626 25.45 25.95 -2.16
N GLN A 627 25.37 25.23 -1.05
CA GLN A 627 25.28 25.82 0.29
C GLN A 627 25.74 24.81 1.36
N LYS A 628 27.04 24.87 1.67
CA LYS A 628 27.76 23.88 2.49
C LYS A 628 27.13 23.58 3.85
N ILE A 629 26.47 24.58 4.47
CA ILE A 629 25.81 24.41 5.77
C ILE A 629 24.62 23.44 5.73
N TYR A 630 24.02 23.23 4.56
CA TYR A 630 22.84 22.37 4.37
C TYR A 630 23.15 21.07 3.61
N GLU A 631 24.41 20.77 3.37
CA GLU A 631 24.84 19.51 2.75
C GLU A 631 24.91 18.40 3.81
N SER A 632 23.80 17.68 3.98
CA SER A 632 23.58 16.65 5.02
C SER A 632 23.65 15.21 4.51
N GLU A 633 24.05 14.98 3.26
CA GLU A 633 24.18 13.65 2.67
C GLU A 633 25.42 13.58 1.78
N VAL A 634 26.06 12.41 1.74
CA VAL A 634 27.13 12.09 0.81
C VAL A 634 26.62 11.09 -0.20
N ALA A 635 26.60 11.48 -1.47
CA ALA A 635 26.28 10.61 -2.59
C ALA A 635 27.57 10.10 -3.23
N VAL A 636 27.76 8.78 -3.24
CA VAL A 636 28.96 8.12 -3.78
C VAL A 636 28.56 7.22 -4.95
N LYS A 637 29.03 7.56 -6.16
CA LYS A 637 28.83 6.74 -7.35
C LYS A 637 29.90 5.66 -7.42
N ILE A 638 29.49 4.40 -7.44
CA ILE A 638 30.37 3.23 -7.35
C ILE A 638 30.30 2.37 -8.61
N GLN A 639 31.41 1.76 -9.00
CA GLN A 639 31.44 0.74 -10.05
C GLN A 639 30.74 -0.56 -9.61
N THR A 640 29.98 -1.18 -10.50
CA THR A 640 29.15 -2.37 -10.20
C THR A 640 29.92 -3.69 -10.12
N LYS A 641 31.19 -3.73 -10.52
CA LYS A 641 31.98 -4.97 -10.63
C LYS A 641 32.20 -5.68 -9.29
N ASP A 642 32.51 -4.93 -8.22
CA ASP A 642 32.79 -5.45 -6.88
C ASP A 642 32.09 -4.60 -5.79
N LEU A 643 30.75 -4.50 -5.91
CA LEU A 643 29.93 -3.58 -5.12
C LEU A 643 30.05 -3.83 -3.61
N ALA A 644 29.93 -5.08 -3.14
CA ALA A 644 30.00 -5.41 -1.72
C ALA A 644 31.35 -5.02 -1.08
N LYS A 645 32.47 -5.27 -1.77
CA LYS A 645 33.81 -4.91 -1.30
C LYS A 645 33.98 -3.40 -1.22
N THR A 646 33.45 -2.68 -2.21
CA THR A 646 33.56 -1.22 -2.26
C THR A 646 32.72 -0.57 -1.17
N VAL A 647 31.48 -1.03 -0.95
CA VAL A 647 30.63 -0.58 0.15
C VAL A 647 31.32 -0.80 1.50
N ALA A 648 31.91 -1.98 1.74
CA ALA A 648 32.64 -2.24 2.98
C ALA A 648 33.84 -1.31 3.17
N SER A 649 34.56 -0.98 2.09
CA SER A 649 35.66 -0.02 2.13
C SER A 649 35.18 1.40 2.45
N VAL A 650 34.06 1.82 1.87
CA VAL A 650 33.46 3.14 2.11
C VAL A 650 32.92 3.22 3.54
N GLN A 651 32.25 2.18 4.02
CA GLN A 651 31.76 2.07 5.40
C GLN A 651 32.93 2.20 6.38
N LYS A 652 34.02 1.46 6.18
CA LYS A 652 35.19 1.54 7.06
C LYS A 652 35.78 2.96 7.06
N LEU A 653 35.91 3.58 5.90
CA LEU A 653 36.42 4.95 5.80
C LEU A 653 35.50 5.95 6.53
N TRP A 654 34.19 5.77 6.44
CA TRP A 654 33.22 6.56 7.19
C TRP A 654 33.42 6.40 8.70
N GLU A 655 33.49 5.16 9.19
CA GLU A 655 33.67 4.84 10.61
C GLU A 655 35.00 5.39 11.17
N ASP A 656 36.07 5.36 10.38
CA ASP A 656 37.39 5.91 10.75
C ASP A 656 37.37 7.46 10.79
N THR A 657 36.65 8.10 9.86
CA THR A 657 36.60 9.58 9.74
C THR A 657 35.60 10.21 10.73
N TYR A 658 34.49 9.52 10.95
CA TYR A 658 33.33 9.95 11.75
C TYR A 658 33.02 8.95 12.87
N PRO A 659 33.96 8.68 13.79
CA PRO A 659 33.78 7.73 14.88
C PRO A 659 32.70 8.14 15.88
N GLU A 660 32.17 9.36 15.80
CA GLU A 660 31.02 9.84 16.56
C GLU A 660 29.67 9.47 15.93
N TYR A 661 29.62 9.20 14.62
CA TYR A 661 28.40 8.89 13.88
C TYR A 661 28.28 7.39 13.57
N ALA A 662 27.05 6.90 13.43
CA ALA A 662 26.76 5.56 12.96
C ALA A 662 26.69 5.56 11.43
N TYR A 663 27.22 4.51 10.80
CA TYR A 663 27.07 4.33 9.37
C TYR A 663 25.63 3.90 9.05
N ASN A 664 24.97 4.65 8.16
CA ASN A 664 23.60 4.35 7.69
C ASN A 664 23.49 4.50 6.17
N GLY A 665 24.41 3.89 5.43
CA GLY A 665 24.42 3.94 3.98
C GLY A 665 23.26 3.14 3.36
N PHE A 666 22.62 3.70 2.34
CA PHE A 666 21.60 3.03 1.53
C PHE A 666 21.76 3.34 0.05
N PHE A 667 21.28 2.46 -0.83
CA PHE A 667 21.31 2.73 -2.26
C PHE A 667 20.12 3.57 -2.71
N LEU A 668 20.36 4.50 -3.64
CA LEU A 668 19.34 5.41 -4.15
C LEU A 668 18.20 4.68 -4.88
N ASP A 669 18.50 3.62 -5.62
CA ASP A 669 17.50 2.80 -6.31
C ASP A 669 16.58 2.06 -5.32
N ASP A 670 17.12 1.51 -4.24
CA ASP A 670 16.36 0.90 -3.14
C ASP A 670 15.44 1.94 -2.47
N ASN A 671 15.91 3.17 -2.29
CA ASN A 671 15.09 4.24 -1.71
C ASN A 671 13.96 4.68 -2.64
N ILE A 672 14.24 4.84 -3.94
CA ILE A 672 13.22 5.15 -4.95
C ILE A 672 12.19 4.01 -5.05
N ALA A 673 12.61 2.76 -4.90
CA ALA A 673 11.70 1.61 -4.90
C ALA A 673 10.68 1.67 -3.74
N LYS A 674 11.01 2.34 -2.62
CA LYS A 674 10.07 2.54 -1.50
C LYS A 674 8.89 3.44 -1.88
N PHE A 675 9.06 4.40 -2.78
CA PHE A 675 7.95 5.25 -3.26
C PHE A 675 6.80 4.44 -3.89
N TYR A 676 7.12 3.23 -4.38
CA TYR A 676 6.18 2.34 -5.06
C TYR A 676 5.90 1.06 -4.27
N LYS A 677 6.32 0.99 -3.01
CA LYS A 677 6.14 -0.19 -2.15
C LYS A 677 4.67 -0.60 -2.08
N GLN A 678 3.79 0.37 -1.89
CA GLN A 678 2.35 0.14 -1.78
C GLN A 678 1.74 -0.42 -3.07
N GLU A 679 2.14 0.11 -4.23
CA GLU A 679 1.67 -0.40 -5.51
C GLU A 679 2.22 -1.79 -5.84
N ASN A 680 3.49 -2.05 -5.50
CA ASN A 680 4.09 -3.37 -5.64
C ASN A 680 3.35 -4.41 -4.76
N GLN A 681 3.03 -4.03 -3.53
CA GLN A 681 2.18 -4.81 -2.63
C GLN A 681 0.79 -5.06 -3.23
N LEU A 682 0.13 -4.04 -3.76
CA LEU A 682 -1.18 -4.17 -4.40
C LEU A 682 -1.14 -5.04 -5.67
N ALA A 683 -0.09 -4.92 -6.49
CA ALA A 683 0.10 -5.74 -7.67
C ALA A 683 0.30 -7.22 -7.29
N LEU A 684 1.05 -7.49 -6.21
CA LEU A 684 1.20 -8.83 -5.65
C LEU A 684 -0.15 -9.39 -5.17
N VAL A 685 -0.97 -8.57 -4.51
CA VAL A 685 -2.34 -8.94 -4.11
C VAL A 685 -3.18 -9.36 -5.33
N TYR A 686 -3.20 -8.55 -6.39
CA TYR A 686 -3.94 -8.89 -7.61
C TYR A 686 -3.46 -10.19 -8.23
N LYS A 687 -2.14 -10.40 -8.29
CA LYS A 687 -1.54 -11.64 -8.81
C LYS A 687 -2.00 -12.87 -8.03
N ILE A 688 -1.99 -12.81 -6.70
CA ILE A 688 -2.44 -13.90 -5.83
C ILE A 688 -3.92 -14.19 -6.07
N PHE A 689 -4.78 -13.15 -6.08
CA PHE A 689 -6.22 -13.35 -6.26
C PHE A 689 -6.61 -13.78 -7.67
N ALA A 690 -5.89 -13.34 -8.71
CA ALA A 690 -6.07 -13.86 -10.06
C ALA A 690 -5.72 -15.36 -10.13
N CYS A 691 -4.62 -15.79 -9.50
CA CYS A 691 -4.28 -17.21 -9.39
C CYS A 691 -5.38 -18.02 -8.67
N ILE A 692 -5.94 -17.47 -7.59
CA ILE A 692 -7.03 -18.11 -6.84
C ILE A 692 -8.32 -18.17 -7.68
N ALA A 693 -8.67 -17.10 -8.39
CA ALA A 693 -9.82 -17.06 -9.29
C ALA A 693 -9.71 -18.09 -10.42
N ILE A 694 -8.52 -18.20 -11.02
CA ILE A 694 -8.20 -19.22 -12.02
C ILE A 694 -8.36 -20.60 -11.41
N PHE A 695 -7.78 -20.85 -10.23
CA PHE A 695 -7.85 -22.14 -9.56
C PHE A 695 -9.30 -22.58 -9.28
N ILE A 696 -10.13 -21.69 -8.72
CA ILE A 696 -11.56 -21.94 -8.47
C ILE A 696 -12.29 -22.21 -9.80
N SER A 697 -11.93 -21.49 -10.86
CA SER A 697 -12.51 -21.68 -12.20
C SER A 697 -12.17 -23.03 -12.81
N CYS A 698 -10.91 -23.45 -12.71
CA CYS A 698 -10.47 -24.78 -13.13
C CYS A 698 -11.23 -25.89 -12.41
N LEU A 699 -11.39 -25.78 -11.09
CA LEU A 699 -12.10 -26.77 -10.28
C LEU A 699 -13.56 -26.92 -10.71
N GLY A 700 -14.25 -25.82 -10.97
CA GLY A 700 -15.63 -25.86 -11.40
C GLY A 700 -15.83 -26.42 -12.79
N LEU A 701 -14.97 -26.04 -13.73
CA LEU A 701 -14.97 -26.60 -15.07
C LEU A 701 -14.68 -28.10 -15.05
N TYR A 702 -13.67 -28.52 -14.29
CA TYR A 702 -13.33 -29.93 -14.11
C TYR A 702 -14.49 -30.76 -13.57
N GLY A 703 -15.22 -30.25 -12.57
CA GLY A 703 -16.36 -30.96 -11.99
C GLY A 703 -17.57 -31.00 -12.93
N LEU A 704 -17.87 -29.91 -13.65
CA LEU A 704 -18.93 -29.85 -14.67
C LEU A 704 -18.66 -30.82 -15.82
N VAL A 705 -17.44 -30.81 -16.38
CA VAL A 705 -17.04 -31.71 -17.48
C VAL A 705 -17.07 -33.16 -17.02
N SER A 706 -16.61 -33.46 -15.80
CA SER A 706 -16.66 -34.82 -15.25
C SER A 706 -18.10 -35.35 -15.17
N PHE A 707 -19.05 -34.49 -14.80
CA PHE A 707 -20.46 -34.86 -14.78
C PHE A 707 -21.05 -35.01 -16.20
N MET A 708 -20.78 -34.07 -17.10
CA MET A 708 -21.24 -34.15 -18.49
C MET A 708 -20.71 -35.39 -19.22
N ALA A 709 -19.45 -35.76 -18.96
CA ALA A 709 -18.84 -36.96 -19.51
C ALA A 709 -19.61 -38.22 -19.08
N VAL A 710 -19.97 -38.33 -17.79
CA VAL A 710 -20.80 -39.43 -17.26
C VAL A 710 -22.18 -39.45 -17.92
N GLN A 711 -22.81 -38.28 -18.08
CA GLN A 711 -24.16 -38.21 -18.64
C GLN A 711 -24.20 -38.48 -20.14
N ARG A 712 -23.16 -38.11 -20.90
CA ARG A 712 -23.05 -38.33 -22.35
C ARG A 712 -22.28 -39.61 -22.69
N THR A 713 -22.00 -40.50 -21.73
CA THR A 713 -21.24 -41.75 -21.98
C THR A 713 -21.87 -42.60 -23.10
N LYS A 714 -23.20 -42.72 -23.14
CA LYS A 714 -23.93 -43.50 -24.16
C LYS A 714 -23.83 -42.87 -25.55
N GLU A 715 -23.98 -41.54 -25.62
CA GLU A 715 -23.83 -40.76 -26.86
C GLU A 715 -22.40 -40.87 -27.41
N VAL A 716 -21.40 -40.73 -26.54
CA VAL A 716 -19.98 -40.88 -26.88
C VAL A 716 -19.68 -42.31 -27.35
N GLY A 717 -20.23 -43.32 -26.68
CA GLY A 717 -20.11 -44.73 -27.06
C GLY A 717 -20.69 -45.01 -28.45
N ILE A 718 -21.90 -44.52 -28.74
CA ILE A 718 -22.54 -44.65 -30.05
C ILE A 718 -21.70 -43.97 -31.13
N ARG A 719 -21.27 -42.72 -30.91
CA ARG A 719 -20.45 -41.98 -31.88
C ARG A 719 -19.11 -42.66 -32.16
N LYS A 720 -18.48 -43.24 -31.13
CA LYS A 720 -17.21 -43.96 -31.26
C LYS A 720 -17.38 -45.27 -32.05
N VAL A 721 -18.49 -45.98 -31.85
CA VAL A 721 -18.87 -47.16 -32.67
C VAL A 721 -19.16 -46.75 -34.12
N LEU A 722 -19.72 -45.55 -34.33
CA LEU A 722 -19.95 -44.95 -35.65
C LEU A 722 -18.69 -44.32 -36.28
N GLY A 723 -17.49 -44.51 -35.70
CA GLY A 723 -16.22 -44.07 -36.28
C GLY A 723 -15.73 -42.66 -35.89
N ALA A 724 -16.35 -41.99 -34.91
CA ALA A 724 -15.88 -40.69 -34.46
C ALA A 724 -14.48 -40.78 -33.81
N SER A 725 -13.56 -39.91 -34.25
CA SER A 725 -12.23 -39.81 -33.65
C SER A 725 -12.27 -39.25 -32.22
N VAL A 726 -11.24 -39.56 -31.42
CA VAL A 726 -11.06 -38.98 -30.08
C VAL A 726 -11.02 -37.45 -30.13
N SER A 727 -10.39 -36.87 -31.17
CA SER A 727 -10.33 -35.42 -31.38
C SER A 727 -11.71 -34.80 -31.61
N SER A 728 -12.59 -35.45 -32.38
CA SER A 728 -13.96 -34.98 -32.63
C SER A 728 -14.78 -34.93 -31.33
N ILE A 729 -14.62 -35.94 -30.46
CA ILE A 729 -15.29 -36.00 -29.15
C ILE A 729 -14.76 -34.89 -28.23
N VAL A 730 -13.44 -34.69 -28.17
CA VAL A 730 -12.83 -33.62 -27.36
C VAL A 730 -13.25 -32.24 -27.84
N PHE A 731 -13.31 -32.01 -29.15
CA PHE A 731 -13.77 -30.75 -29.73
C PHE A 731 -15.24 -30.47 -29.38
N LEU A 732 -16.12 -31.49 -29.43
CA LEU A 732 -17.52 -31.34 -29.05
C LEU A 732 -17.68 -30.84 -27.61
N PHE A 733 -16.95 -31.41 -26.66
CA PHE A 733 -17.00 -30.97 -25.26
C PHE A 733 -16.36 -29.58 -25.09
N SER A 734 -15.30 -29.28 -25.82
CA SER A 734 -14.58 -28.00 -25.71
C SER A 734 -15.34 -26.83 -26.34
N LYS A 735 -16.08 -27.07 -27.45
CA LYS A 735 -16.82 -26.03 -28.18
C LYS A 735 -17.81 -25.29 -27.30
N GLU A 736 -18.57 -26.01 -26.47
CA GLU A 736 -19.57 -25.40 -25.59
C GLU A 736 -18.92 -24.43 -24.59
N PHE A 737 -17.80 -24.81 -23.98
CA PHE A 737 -17.09 -23.93 -23.04
C PHE A 737 -16.37 -22.78 -23.74
N MET A 738 -15.80 -22.99 -24.92
CA MET A 738 -15.16 -21.92 -25.70
C MET A 738 -16.15 -20.82 -26.08
N VAL A 739 -17.38 -21.17 -26.45
CA VAL A 739 -18.44 -20.18 -26.70
C VAL A 739 -18.74 -19.38 -25.44
N LEU A 740 -18.87 -20.03 -24.28
CA LEU A 740 -19.14 -19.34 -23.02
C LEU A 740 -17.98 -18.41 -22.63
N ILE A 741 -16.73 -18.86 -22.77
CA ILE A 741 -15.53 -18.06 -22.49
C ILE A 741 -15.44 -16.83 -23.42
N THR A 742 -15.85 -16.98 -24.68
CA THR A 742 -15.88 -15.88 -25.65
C THR A 742 -16.95 -14.85 -25.27
N ILE A 743 -18.15 -15.30 -24.88
CA ILE A 743 -19.21 -14.40 -24.41
C ILE A 743 -18.78 -13.68 -23.12
N SER A 744 -18.18 -14.39 -22.17
CA SER A 744 -17.58 -13.79 -20.97
C SER A 744 -16.57 -12.72 -21.32
N PHE A 745 -15.72 -12.97 -22.32
CA PHE A 745 -14.67 -12.04 -22.72
C PHE A 745 -15.26 -10.75 -23.29
N VAL A 746 -16.28 -10.84 -24.15
CA VAL A 746 -16.99 -9.67 -24.70
C VAL A 746 -17.58 -8.78 -23.59
N ILE A 747 -18.00 -9.37 -22.47
CA ILE A 747 -18.53 -8.64 -21.30
C ILE A 747 -17.40 -8.13 -20.40
N ALA A 748 -16.36 -8.93 -20.18
CA ALA A 748 -15.27 -8.63 -19.25
C ALA A 748 -14.37 -7.50 -19.77
N VAL A 749 -14.13 -7.42 -21.08
CA VAL A 749 -13.29 -6.38 -21.71
C VAL A 749 -13.76 -4.95 -21.39
N PRO A 750 -15.01 -4.53 -21.67
CA PRO A 750 -15.45 -3.17 -21.37
C PRO A 750 -15.46 -2.86 -19.87
N ALA A 751 -15.83 -3.84 -19.04
CA ALA A 751 -15.79 -3.69 -17.58
C ALA A 751 -14.36 -3.48 -17.07
N ALA A 752 -13.41 -4.31 -17.51
CA ALA A 752 -12.01 -4.20 -17.14
C ALA A 752 -11.39 -2.90 -17.69
N TRP A 753 -11.74 -2.50 -18.92
CA TRP A 753 -11.29 -1.24 -19.51
C TRP A 753 -11.73 -0.04 -18.65
N TYR A 754 -13.01 0.04 -18.27
CA TYR A 754 -13.52 1.13 -17.46
C TYR A 754 -12.84 1.22 -16.09
N ILE A 755 -12.75 0.09 -15.38
CA ILE A 755 -12.15 0.02 -14.04
C ILE A 755 -10.67 0.36 -14.08
N MET A 756 -9.91 -0.24 -15.01
CA MET A 756 -8.47 -0.03 -15.09
C MET A 756 -8.11 1.36 -15.63
N THR A 757 -8.94 1.96 -16.48
CA THR A 757 -8.73 3.35 -16.90
C THR A 757 -8.86 4.30 -15.71
N GLY A 758 -9.87 4.12 -14.86
CA GLY A 758 -10.04 4.92 -13.64
C GLY A 758 -8.86 4.75 -12.67
N TRP A 759 -8.32 3.54 -12.55
CA TRP A 759 -7.11 3.32 -11.74
C TRP A 759 -5.85 3.96 -12.34
N LEU A 760 -5.64 3.83 -13.66
CA LEU A 760 -4.52 4.43 -14.37
C LEU A 760 -4.55 5.97 -14.37
N GLN A 761 -5.70 6.60 -14.12
CA GLN A 761 -5.81 8.06 -13.96
C GLN A 761 -5.09 8.60 -12.73
N ASN A 762 -4.77 7.76 -11.75
CA ASN A 762 -4.00 8.18 -10.57
C ASN A 762 -2.50 8.37 -10.86
N PHE A 763 -2.03 8.00 -12.05
CA PHE A 763 -0.64 8.18 -12.47
C PHE A 763 -0.55 9.26 -13.54
N ALA A 764 0.31 10.27 -13.32
CA ALA A 764 0.64 11.25 -14.35
C ALA A 764 1.28 10.59 -15.58
N TYR A 765 2.13 9.58 -15.34
CA TYR A 765 2.76 8.75 -16.36
C TYR A 765 2.18 7.34 -16.33
N ARG A 766 1.43 6.98 -17.38
CA ARG A 766 0.66 5.74 -17.44
C ARG A 766 0.84 5.03 -18.77
N ILE A 767 0.74 3.71 -18.74
CA ILE A 767 0.69 2.90 -19.95
C ILE A 767 -0.61 3.14 -20.72
N THR A 768 -0.55 2.98 -22.04
CA THR A 768 -1.74 2.82 -22.87
C THR A 768 -2.16 1.35 -22.86
N MET A 769 -3.46 1.08 -22.70
CA MET A 769 -3.97 -0.28 -22.75
C MET A 769 -3.95 -0.80 -24.19
N ASN A 770 -2.88 -1.50 -24.54
CA ASN A 770 -2.69 -2.09 -25.86
C ASN A 770 -3.53 -3.37 -26.01
N ALA A 771 -3.96 -3.67 -27.25
CA ALA A 771 -4.82 -4.83 -27.55
C ALA A 771 -4.25 -6.17 -27.07
N TRP A 772 -2.92 -6.30 -27.00
CA TRP A 772 -2.25 -7.52 -26.56
C TRP A 772 -2.66 -7.95 -25.14
N ILE A 773 -2.98 -7.02 -24.24
CA ILE A 773 -3.40 -7.32 -22.85
C ILE A 773 -4.66 -8.18 -22.86
N PHE A 774 -5.62 -7.83 -23.72
CA PHE A 774 -6.88 -8.55 -23.86
C PHE A 774 -6.66 -9.90 -24.58
N ILE A 775 -5.77 -9.94 -25.57
CA ILE A 775 -5.38 -11.17 -26.26
C ILE A 775 -4.74 -12.16 -25.27
N ALA A 776 -3.84 -11.68 -24.39
CA ALA A 776 -3.23 -12.51 -23.35
C ALA A 776 -4.29 -13.06 -22.39
N ALA A 777 -5.26 -12.26 -21.96
CA ALA A 777 -6.31 -12.69 -21.05
C ALA A 777 -7.22 -13.79 -21.64
N ILE A 778 -7.65 -13.64 -22.89
CA ILE A 778 -8.44 -14.69 -23.57
C ILE A 778 -7.61 -15.93 -23.85
N ALA A 779 -6.34 -15.78 -24.24
CA ALA A 779 -5.44 -16.91 -24.49
C ALA A 779 -5.22 -17.74 -23.22
N VAL A 780 -4.91 -17.09 -22.09
CA VAL A 780 -4.76 -17.76 -20.78
C VAL A 780 -6.05 -18.49 -20.40
N SER A 781 -7.21 -17.83 -20.54
CA SER A 781 -8.50 -18.44 -20.24
C SER A 781 -8.80 -19.66 -21.12
N ALA A 782 -8.48 -19.59 -22.41
CA ALA A 782 -8.67 -20.67 -23.37
C ALA A 782 -7.74 -21.86 -23.08
N VAL A 783 -6.45 -21.61 -22.80
CA VAL A 783 -5.49 -22.64 -22.41
C VAL A 783 -5.95 -23.36 -21.15
N ILE A 784 -6.38 -22.62 -20.12
CA ILE A 784 -6.92 -23.19 -18.87
C ILE A 784 -8.10 -24.12 -19.16
N ALA A 785 -9.05 -23.65 -19.98
CA ALA A 785 -10.22 -24.44 -20.33
C ALA A 785 -9.87 -25.69 -21.15
N TRP A 786 -8.93 -25.60 -22.09
CA TRP A 786 -8.44 -26.75 -22.84
C TRP A 786 -7.72 -27.77 -21.97
N VAL A 787 -6.85 -27.33 -21.05
CA VAL A 787 -6.12 -28.25 -20.16
C VAL A 787 -7.11 -28.99 -19.25
N THR A 788 -8.07 -28.26 -18.67
CA THR A 788 -9.05 -28.83 -17.72
C THR A 788 -10.10 -29.71 -18.40
N VAL A 789 -10.68 -29.28 -19.53
CA VAL A 789 -11.67 -30.04 -20.30
C VAL A 789 -11.00 -31.18 -21.05
N GLY A 790 -9.87 -30.91 -21.70
CA GLY A 790 -9.15 -31.84 -22.57
C GLY A 790 -8.73 -33.10 -21.84
N TYR A 791 -8.13 -32.98 -20.64
CA TYR A 791 -7.75 -34.14 -19.84
C TYR A 791 -8.91 -35.10 -19.56
N LYS A 792 -10.09 -34.55 -19.19
CA LYS A 792 -11.28 -35.37 -18.91
C LYS A 792 -11.99 -35.88 -20.15
N ALA A 793 -12.07 -35.06 -21.19
CA ALA A 793 -12.67 -35.43 -22.46
C ALA A 793 -11.88 -36.56 -23.13
N VAL A 794 -10.54 -36.51 -23.09
CA VAL A 794 -9.67 -37.60 -23.56
C VAL A 794 -9.90 -38.86 -22.75
N LYS A 795 -9.89 -38.77 -21.41
CA LYS A 795 -10.17 -39.93 -20.55
C LYS A 795 -11.53 -40.56 -20.84
N ALA A 796 -12.57 -39.77 -21.06
CA ALA A 796 -13.91 -40.25 -21.40
C ALA A 796 -13.96 -40.88 -22.81
N ALA A 797 -13.29 -40.27 -23.79
CA ALA A 797 -13.20 -40.77 -25.15
C ALA A 797 -12.39 -42.08 -25.25
N LEU A 798 -11.44 -42.31 -24.34
CA LEU A 798 -10.64 -43.55 -24.28
C LEU A 798 -11.37 -44.74 -23.65
N VAL A 799 -12.52 -44.54 -23.00
CA VAL A 799 -13.32 -45.64 -22.42
C VAL A 799 -13.76 -46.62 -23.52
N ASN A 800 -13.71 -47.91 -23.23
CA ASN A 800 -14.09 -48.96 -24.16
C ASN A 800 -15.62 -48.92 -24.42
N PRO A 801 -16.08 -48.74 -25.67
CA PRO A 801 -17.50 -48.61 -25.99
C PRO A 801 -18.34 -49.83 -25.60
N VAL A 802 -17.73 -51.03 -25.55
CA VAL A 802 -18.41 -52.26 -25.11
C VAL A 802 -18.83 -52.18 -23.63
N ARG A 803 -18.01 -51.54 -22.78
CA ARG A 803 -18.38 -51.29 -21.37
C ARG A 803 -19.43 -50.18 -21.24
N SER A 804 -19.39 -49.17 -22.11
CA SER A 804 -20.32 -48.03 -22.09
C SER A 804 -21.74 -48.38 -22.56
N LEU A 805 -21.90 -49.42 -23.40
CA LEU A 805 -23.19 -49.88 -23.89
C LEU A 805 -23.83 -50.95 -23.00
N LYS A 806 -23.03 -51.70 -22.22
CA LYS A 806 -23.49 -52.76 -21.30
C LYS A 806 -23.87 -52.28 -19.90
N SER A 807 -23.57 -51.03 -19.54
CA SER A 807 -23.88 -50.49 -18.21
C SER A 807 -25.34 -50.05 -18.12
N GLU A 808 -26.22 -51.00 -17.81
CA GLU A 808 -27.42 -50.82 -16.97
C GLU A 808 -27.43 -51.89 -15.89
#